data_AF-A0A927B2R5-F1
#
_entry.id   AF-A0A927B2R5-F1
#
_cell.length_a   1.000
_cell.length_b   1.000
_cell.length_c   1.000
_cell.angle_alpha   90.00
_cell.angle_beta   90.00
_cell.angle_gamma   90.00
#
_symmetry.space_group_name_H-M   'P 1'
#
loop_
_entity.id
_entity.type
_entity.pdbx_description
1 polymer ?
#
loop_
_entity_poly.entity_id
_entity_poly.type
_entity_poly.pdbx_seq_one_letter_code
_entity_poly.pdbx_strand_id
1 'polypeptide(L)'
;MQSFKRLNTLTGWFVFAVALFTYASTVERTASFWDCGEFIACSFKLQVPHPPGAPFFLLLGRIFSMFSFGDLLNVAYWVNMASVLASAFTIAFLFWTITMLAQKTFDKPESEYNTADTLLVIGTGAVGALAYTFSDTFWFSAVEAEVYGMSSFFTAIVVWAAFKWERIDDEAAANRWLIFIAYLTGLSIGVHLLNLVTLPALALIYYFKKYPKPTFWGGVIAAGIGLVILVIINAGIIPGLPGMAFAVERLFVNTFGLPFNSGVIFFTVVFLGAITYGIIWSARTKRVIWNTSLLSLAFVLIGYASYMQVLVRADFNPPINENDPSDALNFLSYLRREQYGSRSLLYGPVFTSRPVESKNGADLWKKEGNKYVVFDHQPEYVYAPGDEMLFPRVYSSQQNHPALYRQMLGLAEGQKPTMGDNLKFLFSYQLGHMWWRYLMWNFAGRESDEEGAAYLLPWSSDQNVPDLLKNNKARDNFYMLPFALGLFGIAFQYFRRRRDFLIVGLLFLFTGIALQIFLNSPPSEPRERDYIYVGSFYFFAIWLGLGVMALAEGLRAYLKSDMARNGLVVGLSLLVPVMMGAKSWDNHNRNHRYHSVDFAKNLLNSCAPNAVLFTGGDNDTFPLWYVQEVEGFRRDVRVCNLSLLGTEWYIQQMKRKTYESDALPISLEFDNFNKGKNDIVPFYEVPGVKNGIDLKQYVNLIKTNNPALQVPLTNGDMTSVLPSSVLFLPIDKAAIDKANFVPANLRSMVKDTLQWTIGKKDLYKPDLIMLDIIATNNWKRPIYFASTLAPDNYLSLKSYMQLEGYAYRLMPVAIPGASEGYINSSIMYNNMMKKTFWRDLDNPNVYYDETYKGSPVVSARIAFFRLAEQLMREGQKDKAREVLNYSLKVIPDKSIPYEQTSSNYVRFLFEVGETKKALEIAETMANRADQNLTYDKSGNGNRFGSPDSDLYILQNIVEACKEAKQTAAANKYEAIFQKHINAFG
;
A
#
# COMPACT_ATOMS: atom_id res chain seq x y z
N MET A 1 -10.07 10.66 -49.35
CA MET A 1 -9.40 11.00 -48.07
C MET A 1 -10.33 10.65 -46.92
N GLN A 2 -9.84 9.96 -45.88
CA GLN A 2 -10.64 9.76 -44.66
C GLN A 2 -10.78 11.11 -43.93
N SER A 3 -11.95 11.40 -43.33
CA SER A 3 -12.15 12.63 -42.55
C SER A 3 -11.32 12.62 -41.26
N PHE A 4 -10.85 13.79 -40.80
CA PHE A 4 -10.10 13.94 -39.54
C PHE A 4 -10.75 13.19 -38.38
N LYS A 5 -12.07 13.36 -38.19
CA LYS A 5 -12.85 12.68 -37.15
C LYS A 5 -12.68 11.16 -37.17
N ARG A 6 -12.69 10.55 -38.37
CA ARG A 6 -12.52 9.10 -38.53
C ARG A 6 -11.12 8.68 -38.13
N LEU A 7 -10.09 9.37 -38.63
CA LEU A 7 -8.69 9.08 -38.29
C LEU A 7 -8.43 9.28 -36.79
N ASN A 8 -8.90 10.38 -36.20
CA ASN A 8 -8.78 10.65 -34.77
C ASN A 8 -9.43 9.54 -33.92
N THR A 9 -10.61 9.06 -34.33
CA THR A 9 -11.29 7.96 -33.64
C THR A 9 -10.51 6.65 -33.76
N LEU A 10 -10.07 6.30 -34.96
CA LEU A 10 -9.30 5.08 -35.22
C LEU A 10 -7.95 5.08 -34.50
N THR A 11 -7.24 6.22 -34.50
CA THR A 11 -5.96 6.32 -33.77
C THR A 11 -6.16 6.23 -32.26
N GLY A 12 -7.23 6.79 -31.70
CA GLY A 12 -7.55 6.60 -30.28
C GLY A 12 -7.73 5.13 -29.92
N TRP A 13 -8.45 4.36 -30.74
CA TRP A 13 -8.58 2.91 -30.57
C TRP A 13 -7.30 2.14 -30.84
N PHE A 14 -6.44 2.61 -31.74
CA PHE A 14 -5.12 2.02 -31.96
C PHE A 14 -4.21 2.23 -30.74
N VAL A 15 -4.16 3.44 -30.19
CA VAL A 15 -3.40 3.73 -28.96
C VAL A 15 -3.95 2.92 -27.79
N PHE A 16 -5.28 2.79 -27.68
CA PHE A 16 -5.92 1.86 -26.74
C PHE A 16 -5.41 0.42 -26.91
N ALA A 17 -5.36 -0.08 -28.15
CA ALA A 17 -4.91 -1.44 -28.42
C ALA A 17 -3.42 -1.64 -28.08
N VAL A 18 -2.59 -0.64 -28.32
CA VAL A 18 -1.17 -0.64 -27.89
C VAL A 18 -1.09 -0.71 -26.37
N ALA A 19 -1.79 0.17 -25.64
CA ALA A 19 -1.79 0.16 -24.18
C ALA A 19 -2.34 -1.15 -23.60
N LEU A 20 -3.45 -1.65 -24.16
CA LEU A 20 -4.04 -2.93 -23.77
C LEU A 20 -3.05 -4.09 -23.98
N PHE A 21 -2.38 -4.14 -25.13
CA PHE A 21 -1.35 -5.16 -25.38
C PHE A 21 -0.18 -5.04 -24.39
N THR A 22 0.35 -3.83 -24.19
CA THR A 22 1.43 -3.56 -23.24
C THR A 22 1.07 -4.08 -21.85
N TYR A 23 -0.06 -3.65 -21.31
CA TYR A 23 -0.47 -4.01 -19.95
C TYR A 23 -0.88 -5.49 -19.85
N ALA A 24 -1.65 -6.03 -20.80
CA ALA A 24 -2.06 -7.42 -20.77
C ALA A 24 -0.88 -8.40 -20.95
N SER A 25 0.15 -8.02 -21.72
CA SER A 25 1.35 -8.83 -21.91
C SER A 25 2.35 -8.69 -20.77
N THR A 26 2.17 -7.76 -19.83
CA THR A 26 3.03 -7.55 -18.66
C THR A 26 2.32 -7.72 -17.32
N VAL A 27 1.02 -8.06 -17.35
CA VAL A 27 0.16 -8.20 -16.17
C VAL A 27 0.66 -9.28 -15.21
N GLU A 28 0.51 -9.00 -13.92
CA GLU A 28 0.71 -9.98 -12.86
C GLU A 28 -0.22 -11.18 -13.09
N ARG A 29 0.33 -12.41 -13.08
CA ARG A 29 -0.46 -13.62 -13.35
C ARG A 29 -1.22 -14.11 -12.13
N THR A 30 -0.76 -13.72 -10.94
CA THR A 30 -1.33 -14.15 -9.67
C THR A 30 -1.60 -12.94 -8.75
N ALA A 31 -1.72 -13.13 -7.44
CA ALA A 31 -1.80 -12.02 -6.50
C ALA A 31 -0.39 -11.48 -6.20
N SER A 32 -0.15 -10.20 -6.42
CA SER A 32 1.06 -9.51 -5.95
C SER A 32 1.01 -9.27 -4.43
N PHE A 33 2.13 -8.82 -3.86
CA PHE A 33 2.17 -8.28 -2.49
C PHE A 33 1.35 -6.98 -2.36
N TRP A 34 1.22 -6.45 -1.14
CA TRP A 34 0.31 -5.34 -0.80
C TRP A 34 -1.16 -5.73 -1.01
N ASP A 35 -2.00 -4.73 -1.25
CA ASP A 35 -3.46 -4.80 -1.18
C ASP A 35 -4.09 -5.74 -2.23
N CYS A 36 -3.36 -6.10 -3.28
CA CYS A 36 -3.87 -6.92 -4.39
C CYS A 36 -4.43 -8.27 -3.93
N GLY A 37 -3.76 -8.98 -3.01
CA GLY A 37 -4.25 -10.25 -2.48
C GLY A 37 -5.61 -10.13 -1.81
N GLU A 38 -5.81 -9.07 -1.02
CA GLU A 38 -7.06 -8.76 -0.35
C GLU A 38 -8.14 -8.33 -1.35
N PHE A 39 -7.83 -7.41 -2.26
CA PHE A 39 -8.77 -6.94 -3.28
C PHE A 39 -9.26 -8.06 -4.18
N ILE A 40 -8.39 -8.99 -4.57
CA ILE A 40 -8.77 -10.17 -5.36
C ILE A 40 -9.66 -11.11 -4.53
N ALA A 41 -9.30 -11.40 -3.28
CA ALA A 41 -10.08 -12.23 -2.37
C ALA A 41 -11.48 -11.64 -2.10
N CYS A 42 -11.54 -10.32 -1.89
CA CYS A 42 -12.78 -9.58 -1.67
C CYS A 42 -13.61 -9.47 -2.93
N SER A 43 -13.00 -9.26 -4.10
CA SER A 43 -13.71 -9.26 -5.39
C SER A 43 -14.33 -10.62 -5.69
N PHE A 44 -13.58 -11.71 -5.46
CA PHE A 44 -14.05 -13.05 -5.78
C PHE A 44 -15.29 -13.44 -4.97
N LYS A 45 -15.39 -13.07 -3.69
CA LYS A 45 -16.52 -13.44 -2.80
C LYS A 45 -17.42 -12.26 -2.39
N LEU A 46 -17.20 -11.08 -2.96
CA LEU A 46 -17.83 -9.81 -2.55
C LEU A 46 -17.70 -9.59 -1.04
N GLN A 47 -16.48 -9.68 -0.51
CA GLN A 47 -16.20 -9.44 0.91
C GLN A 47 -15.97 -7.94 1.18
N VAL A 48 -15.61 -7.56 2.41
CA VAL A 48 -15.40 -6.15 2.79
C VAL A 48 -13.92 -5.94 3.13
N PRO A 49 -13.15 -5.29 2.25
CA PRO A 49 -11.74 -5.02 2.48
C PRO A 49 -11.54 -3.76 3.33
N HIS A 50 -10.28 -3.40 3.56
CA HIS A 50 -9.90 -2.21 4.31
C HIS A 50 -10.59 -0.92 3.80
N PRO A 51 -10.91 0.04 4.69
CA PRO A 51 -11.61 1.26 4.32
C PRO A 51 -10.83 2.16 3.33
N PRO A 52 -11.49 2.74 2.31
CA PRO A 52 -12.95 2.89 2.19
C PRO A 52 -13.65 1.77 1.38
N GLY A 53 -12.99 0.65 1.09
CA GLY A 53 -13.65 -0.55 0.58
C GLY A 53 -13.76 -0.72 -0.94
N ALA A 54 -13.68 0.38 -1.70
CA ALA A 54 -13.77 0.38 -3.17
C ALA A 54 -14.87 -0.54 -3.76
N PRO A 55 -16.13 -0.45 -3.31
CA PRO A 55 -17.18 -1.42 -3.64
C PRO A 55 -17.50 -1.55 -5.13
N PHE A 56 -17.39 -0.47 -5.91
CA PHE A 56 -17.58 -0.54 -7.36
C PHE A 56 -16.44 -1.29 -8.04
N PHE A 57 -15.20 -1.12 -7.56
CA PHE A 57 -14.06 -1.93 -8.01
C PHE A 57 -14.30 -3.41 -7.71
N LEU A 58 -14.76 -3.76 -6.50
CA LEU A 58 -15.07 -5.15 -6.13
C LEU A 58 -16.17 -5.78 -6.98
N LEU A 59 -17.23 -5.02 -7.30
CA LEU A 59 -18.32 -5.49 -8.16
C LEU A 59 -17.82 -5.79 -9.58
N LEU A 60 -16.97 -4.93 -10.14
CA LEU A 60 -16.34 -5.19 -11.43
C LEU A 60 -15.36 -6.37 -11.34
N GLY A 61 -14.54 -6.43 -10.30
CA GLY A 61 -13.63 -7.55 -10.04
C GLY A 61 -14.38 -8.88 -9.94
N ARG A 62 -15.57 -8.91 -9.33
CA ARG A 62 -16.43 -10.09 -9.31
C ARG A 62 -16.86 -10.53 -10.71
N ILE A 63 -17.26 -9.60 -11.57
CA ILE A 63 -17.59 -9.91 -12.98
C ILE A 63 -16.36 -10.49 -13.68
N PHE A 64 -15.21 -9.86 -13.53
CA PHE A 64 -13.98 -10.33 -14.16
C PHE A 64 -13.56 -11.72 -13.68
N SER A 65 -13.71 -12.01 -12.38
CA SER A 65 -13.43 -13.34 -11.83
C SER A 65 -14.24 -14.46 -12.48
N MET A 66 -15.44 -14.15 -13.04
CA MET A 66 -16.26 -15.15 -13.74
C MET A 66 -15.65 -15.60 -15.08
N PHE A 67 -14.74 -14.81 -15.68
CA PHE A 67 -14.01 -15.21 -16.89
C PHE A 67 -12.95 -16.29 -16.61
N SER A 68 -12.72 -16.67 -15.36
CA SER A 68 -11.91 -17.84 -15.04
C SER A 68 -12.61 -19.17 -15.36
N PHE A 69 -13.92 -19.15 -15.67
CA PHE A 69 -14.74 -20.33 -15.99
C PHE A 69 -14.62 -21.47 -14.96
N GLY A 70 -14.41 -21.11 -13.68
CA GLY A 70 -14.30 -22.06 -12.57
C GLY A 70 -12.87 -22.49 -12.23
N ASP A 71 -11.87 -22.12 -13.03
CA ASP A 71 -10.47 -22.32 -12.67
C ASP A 71 -10.02 -21.27 -11.64
N LEU A 72 -9.85 -21.71 -10.39
CA LEU A 72 -9.48 -20.84 -9.28
C LEU A 72 -8.09 -20.22 -9.44
N LEU A 73 -7.17 -20.90 -10.14
CA LEU A 73 -5.81 -20.40 -10.35
C LEU A 73 -5.76 -19.25 -11.36
N ASN A 74 -6.81 -19.10 -12.18
CA ASN A 74 -6.94 -18.02 -13.16
C ASN A 74 -7.78 -16.83 -12.67
N VAL A 75 -8.35 -16.89 -11.45
CA VAL A 75 -9.15 -15.79 -10.90
C VAL A 75 -8.32 -14.52 -10.75
N ALA A 76 -7.12 -14.61 -10.15
CA ALA A 76 -6.24 -13.45 -9.96
C ALA A 76 -5.90 -12.76 -11.29
N TYR A 77 -5.51 -13.53 -12.31
CA TYR A 77 -5.24 -13.01 -13.65
C TYR A 77 -6.41 -12.17 -14.18
N TRP A 78 -7.64 -12.70 -14.12
CA TRP A 78 -8.79 -11.98 -14.65
C TRP A 78 -9.16 -10.74 -13.82
N VAL A 79 -9.01 -10.78 -12.49
CA VAL A 79 -9.22 -9.58 -11.67
C VAL A 79 -8.15 -8.52 -11.98
N ASN A 80 -6.88 -8.89 -12.16
CA ASN A 80 -5.83 -7.98 -12.64
C ASN A 80 -6.17 -7.40 -14.02
N MET A 81 -6.81 -8.19 -14.91
CA MET A 81 -7.25 -7.72 -16.22
C MET A 81 -8.32 -6.61 -16.15
N ALA A 82 -9.04 -6.45 -15.03
CA ALA A 82 -9.93 -5.32 -14.83
C ALA A 82 -9.17 -3.99 -14.77
N SER A 83 -8.04 -3.96 -14.05
CA SER A 83 -7.14 -2.80 -13.99
C SER A 83 -6.48 -2.54 -15.35
N VAL A 84 -6.01 -3.60 -16.03
CA VAL A 84 -5.44 -3.51 -17.38
C VAL A 84 -6.41 -2.84 -18.35
N LEU A 85 -7.67 -3.27 -18.37
CA LEU A 85 -8.68 -2.72 -19.27
C LEU A 85 -8.99 -1.26 -18.95
N ALA A 86 -9.17 -0.94 -17.66
CA ALA A 86 -9.42 0.43 -17.22
C ALA A 86 -8.25 1.36 -17.61
N SER A 87 -7.01 0.93 -17.37
CA SER A 87 -5.81 1.68 -17.73
C SER A 87 -5.65 1.87 -19.24
N ALA A 88 -5.98 0.88 -20.07
CA ALA A 88 -5.99 1.06 -21.52
C ALA A 88 -7.01 2.13 -21.95
N PHE A 89 -8.19 2.15 -21.33
CA PHE A 89 -9.17 3.22 -21.58
C PHE A 89 -8.68 4.60 -21.09
N THR A 90 -7.96 4.68 -19.97
CA THR A 90 -7.30 5.92 -19.52
C THR A 90 -6.46 6.52 -20.64
N ILE A 91 -5.66 5.69 -21.33
CA ILE A 91 -4.82 6.14 -22.44
C ILE A 91 -5.65 6.62 -23.64
N ALA A 92 -6.74 5.92 -23.97
CA ALA A 92 -7.64 6.32 -25.05
C ALA A 92 -8.27 7.71 -24.79
N PHE A 93 -8.75 7.94 -23.56
CA PHE A 93 -9.34 9.22 -23.15
C PHE A 93 -8.30 10.32 -23.01
N LEU A 94 -7.06 10.01 -22.62
CA LEU A 94 -5.93 10.93 -22.67
C LEU A 94 -5.66 11.38 -24.10
N PHE A 95 -5.54 10.44 -25.05
CA PHE A 95 -5.35 10.73 -26.47
C PHE A 95 -6.44 11.67 -26.98
N TRP A 96 -7.72 11.37 -26.71
CA TRP A 96 -8.81 12.23 -27.16
C TRP A 96 -8.82 13.59 -26.46
N THR A 97 -8.43 13.67 -25.19
CA THR A 97 -8.29 14.95 -24.48
C THR A 97 -7.20 15.82 -25.12
N ILE A 98 -6.02 15.24 -25.38
CA ILE A 98 -4.90 15.95 -26.02
C ILE A 98 -5.30 16.43 -27.41
N THR A 99 -5.93 15.59 -28.24
CA THR A 99 -6.35 15.99 -29.59
C THR A 99 -7.41 17.10 -29.55
N MET A 100 -8.35 17.08 -28.59
CA MET A 100 -9.30 18.18 -28.42
C MET A 100 -8.63 19.50 -28.04
N LEU A 101 -7.64 19.47 -27.14
CA LEU A 101 -6.87 20.65 -26.74
C LEU A 101 -5.98 21.16 -27.89
N ALA A 102 -5.37 20.24 -28.63
CA ALA A 102 -4.55 20.51 -29.80
C ALA A 102 -5.35 21.21 -30.91
N GLN A 103 -6.57 20.76 -31.20
CA GLN A 103 -7.47 21.41 -32.17
C GLN A 103 -7.79 22.85 -31.80
N LYS A 104 -7.88 23.20 -30.51
CA LYS A 104 -8.15 24.57 -30.04
C LYS A 104 -7.03 25.56 -30.33
N THR A 105 -5.85 25.09 -30.74
CA THR A 105 -4.71 25.95 -31.10
C THR A 105 -4.73 26.41 -32.55
N PHE A 106 -5.63 25.84 -33.37
CA PHE A 106 -5.81 26.20 -34.77
C PHE A 106 -6.87 27.29 -34.92
N ASP A 107 -6.58 28.28 -35.76
CA ASP A 107 -7.50 29.37 -36.11
C ASP A 107 -8.41 29.01 -37.29
N LYS A 108 -8.74 27.73 -37.46
CA LYS A 108 -9.61 27.23 -38.54
C LYS A 108 -10.46 26.04 -38.10
N PRO A 109 -11.66 25.86 -38.66
CA PRO A 109 -12.54 24.75 -38.31
C PRO A 109 -11.98 23.41 -38.81
N GLU A 110 -12.43 22.32 -38.17
CA GLU A 110 -12.05 20.94 -38.51
C GLU A 110 -12.34 20.59 -39.98
N SER A 111 -13.39 21.17 -40.57
CA SER A 111 -13.76 20.97 -41.98
C SER A 111 -12.69 21.44 -42.98
N GLU A 112 -11.76 22.30 -42.54
CA GLU A 112 -10.70 22.88 -43.36
C GLU A 112 -9.31 22.27 -43.07
N TYR A 113 -9.26 21.18 -42.30
CA TYR A 113 -8.00 20.51 -42.00
C TYR A 113 -7.46 19.80 -43.24
N ASN A 114 -6.22 20.10 -43.60
CA ASN A 114 -5.49 19.34 -44.60
C ASN A 114 -4.80 18.12 -43.94
N THR A 115 -4.10 17.32 -44.75
CA THR A 115 -3.42 16.12 -44.28
C THR A 115 -2.31 16.43 -43.26
N ALA A 116 -1.59 17.55 -43.43
CA ALA A 116 -0.52 17.96 -42.52
C ALA A 116 -1.05 18.42 -41.16
N ASP A 117 -2.19 19.13 -41.12
CA ASP A 117 -2.87 19.52 -39.88
C ASP A 117 -3.37 18.29 -39.13
N THR A 118 -4.01 17.37 -39.86
CA THR A 118 -4.52 16.11 -39.32
C THR A 118 -3.39 15.29 -38.70
N LEU A 119 -2.26 15.16 -39.42
CA LEU A 119 -1.07 14.47 -38.93
C LEU A 119 -0.53 15.11 -37.65
N LEU A 120 -0.44 16.44 -37.58
CA LEU A 120 0.11 17.13 -36.42
C LEU A 120 -0.78 16.95 -35.18
N VAL A 121 -2.10 17.11 -35.32
CA VAL A 121 -3.05 16.95 -34.20
C VAL A 121 -3.05 15.51 -33.69
N ILE A 122 -3.17 14.53 -34.59
CA ILE A 122 -3.18 13.11 -34.20
C ILE A 122 -1.83 12.68 -33.62
N GLY A 123 -0.72 13.12 -34.23
CA GLY A 123 0.63 12.83 -33.74
C GLY A 123 0.89 13.40 -32.35
N THR A 124 0.44 14.64 -32.10
CA THR A 124 0.46 15.28 -30.77
C THR A 124 -0.27 14.44 -29.72
N GLY A 125 -1.48 13.97 -30.06
CA GLY A 125 -2.25 13.07 -29.19
C GLY A 125 -1.55 11.75 -28.92
N ALA A 126 -1.01 11.12 -29.96
CA ALA A 126 -0.36 9.82 -29.87
C ALA A 126 0.92 9.87 -29.02
N VAL A 127 1.78 10.88 -29.24
CA VAL A 127 3.03 11.04 -28.47
C VAL A 127 2.75 11.22 -26.98
N GLY A 128 1.84 12.13 -26.60
CA GLY A 128 1.52 12.36 -25.20
C GLY A 128 0.87 11.15 -24.52
N ALA A 129 -0.09 10.51 -25.19
CA ALA A 129 -0.78 9.34 -24.64
C ALA A 129 0.13 8.10 -24.51
N LEU A 130 0.97 7.84 -25.52
CA LEU A 130 1.93 6.73 -25.46
C LEU A 130 3.06 7.01 -24.46
N ALA A 131 3.50 8.26 -24.27
CA ALA A 131 4.51 8.57 -23.26
C ALA A 131 3.98 8.26 -21.84
N TYR A 132 2.72 8.59 -21.57
CA TYR A 132 2.06 8.18 -20.32
C TYR A 132 1.79 6.68 -20.24
N THR A 133 1.58 6.01 -21.39
CA THR A 133 1.43 4.54 -21.42
C THR A 133 2.63 3.83 -20.80
N PHE A 134 3.83 4.36 -21.09
CA PHE A 134 5.12 3.82 -20.65
C PHE A 134 5.76 4.60 -19.51
N SER A 135 4.99 5.42 -18.76
CA SER A 135 5.51 6.09 -17.56
C SER A 135 5.48 5.14 -16.36
N ASP A 136 6.60 5.07 -15.62
CA ASP A 136 6.88 4.13 -14.52
C ASP A 136 5.68 3.92 -13.56
N THR A 137 5.25 4.98 -12.87
CA THR A 137 4.21 4.88 -11.83
C THR A 137 2.87 4.40 -12.38
N PHE A 138 2.47 4.87 -13.57
CA PHE A 138 1.20 4.49 -14.17
C PHE A 138 1.22 3.04 -14.69
N TRP A 139 2.30 2.63 -15.34
CA TRP A 139 2.43 1.26 -15.84
C TRP A 139 2.47 0.28 -14.66
N PHE A 140 3.21 0.57 -13.58
CA PHE A 140 3.20 -0.24 -12.36
C PHE A 140 1.78 -0.51 -11.86
N SER A 141 0.94 0.52 -11.79
CA SER A 141 -0.44 0.41 -11.31
C SER A 141 -1.40 -0.23 -12.33
N ALA A 142 -1.03 -0.28 -13.61
CA ALA A 142 -1.88 -0.79 -14.68
C ALA A 142 -1.89 -2.33 -14.77
N VAL A 143 -0.92 -2.99 -14.14
CA VAL A 143 -0.64 -4.43 -14.30
C VAL A 143 -0.99 -5.28 -13.08
N GLU A 144 -1.71 -4.71 -12.10
CA GLU A 144 -2.17 -5.41 -10.89
C GLU A 144 -3.57 -4.96 -10.44
N ALA A 145 -4.25 -5.80 -9.66
CA ALA A 145 -5.60 -5.59 -9.16
C ALA A 145 -5.66 -4.53 -8.05
N GLU A 146 -5.36 -3.30 -8.41
CA GLU A 146 -5.37 -2.15 -7.52
C GLU A 146 -6.26 -1.00 -8.02
N VAL A 147 -6.76 -0.15 -7.12
CA VAL A 147 -7.79 0.85 -7.45
C VAL A 147 -7.28 1.98 -8.34
N TYR A 148 -5.97 2.23 -8.39
CA TYR A 148 -5.39 3.41 -9.05
C TYR A 148 -5.52 3.41 -10.58
N GLY A 149 -5.46 2.25 -11.24
CA GLY A 149 -5.71 2.14 -12.68
C GLY A 149 -7.13 2.57 -13.04
N MET A 150 -8.11 2.08 -12.29
CA MET A 150 -9.53 2.44 -12.47
C MET A 150 -9.84 3.88 -12.03
N SER A 151 -9.20 4.37 -10.97
CA SER A 151 -9.27 5.77 -10.54
C SER A 151 -8.79 6.73 -11.64
N SER A 152 -7.69 6.38 -12.31
CA SER A 152 -7.15 7.13 -13.44
C SER A 152 -8.10 7.12 -14.64
N PHE A 153 -8.77 5.99 -14.89
CA PHE A 153 -9.81 5.88 -15.92
C PHE A 153 -10.95 6.85 -15.68
N PHE A 154 -11.50 6.89 -14.46
CA PHE A 154 -12.57 7.83 -14.10
C PHE A 154 -12.14 9.28 -14.25
N THR A 155 -10.91 9.60 -13.83
CA THR A 155 -10.32 10.94 -14.03
C THR A 155 -10.25 11.30 -15.52
N ALA A 156 -9.74 10.39 -16.35
CA ALA A 156 -9.57 10.60 -17.78
C ALA A 156 -10.91 10.77 -18.51
N ILE A 157 -11.88 9.90 -18.26
CA ILE A 157 -13.21 9.98 -18.92
C ILE A 157 -14.00 11.20 -18.45
N VAL A 158 -13.90 11.61 -17.17
CA VAL A 158 -14.57 12.81 -16.65
C VAL A 158 -13.99 14.07 -17.27
N VAL A 159 -12.66 14.20 -17.31
CA VAL A 159 -11.99 15.35 -17.94
C VAL A 159 -12.30 15.40 -19.44
N TRP A 160 -12.22 14.25 -20.13
CA TRP A 160 -12.61 14.15 -21.53
C TRP A 160 -14.07 14.54 -21.76
N ALA A 161 -14.99 14.05 -20.92
CA ALA A 161 -16.41 14.35 -21.00
C ALA A 161 -16.68 15.85 -20.75
N ALA A 162 -15.92 16.52 -19.89
CA ALA A 162 -16.03 17.96 -19.66
C ALA A 162 -15.57 18.78 -20.88
N PHE A 163 -14.46 18.41 -21.52
CA PHE A 163 -14.05 19.03 -22.79
C PHE A 163 -15.00 18.69 -23.93
N LYS A 164 -15.61 17.50 -23.91
CA LYS A 164 -16.64 17.12 -24.88
C LYS A 164 -17.91 17.95 -24.70
N TRP A 165 -18.37 18.10 -23.45
CA TRP A 165 -19.46 18.98 -23.05
C TRP A 165 -19.22 20.40 -23.55
N GLU A 166 -17.99 20.90 -23.42
CA GLU A 166 -17.64 22.25 -23.83
C GLU A 166 -17.98 22.52 -25.30
N ARG A 167 -17.84 21.52 -26.18
CA ARG A 167 -18.01 21.64 -27.64
C ARG A 167 -19.45 21.42 -28.14
N ILE A 168 -20.42 21.25 -27.25
CA ILE A 168 -21.83 21.04 -27.60
C ILE A 168 -22.61 22.33 -27.45
N ASP A 169 -23.13 22.87 -28.55
CA ASP A 169 -23.90 24.13 -28.52
C ASP A 169 -25.36 23.94 -28.08
N ASP A 170 -25.98 22.81 -28.43
CA ASP A 170 -27.33 22.47 -27.99
C ASP A 170 -27.40 22.31 -26.46
N GLU A 171 -28.14 23.19 -25.78
CA GLU A 171 -28.15 23.24 -24.33
C GLU A 171 -28.73 21.96 -23.69
N ALA A 172 -29.74 21.35 -24.33
CA ALA A 172 -30.34 20.13 -23.82
C ALA A 172 -29.36 18.95 -23.87
N ALA A 173 -28.66 18.79 -24.99
CA ALA A 173 -27.59 17.81 -25.14
C ALA A 173 -26.45 18.10 -24.16
N ALA A 174 -26.03 19.36 -24.01
CA ALA A 174 -25.00 19.76 -23.05
C ALA A 174 -25.40 19.39 -21.61
N ASN A 175 -26.64 19.63 -21.18
CA ASN A 175 -27.10 19.28 -19.84
C ASN A 175 -27.03 17.75 -19.57
N ARG A 176 -27.29 16.90 -20.57
CA ARG A 176 -27.14 15.44 -20.43
C ARG A 176 -25.71 15.03 -20.11
N TRP A 177 -24.73 15.72 -20.68
CA TRP A 177 -23.31 15.48 -20.38
C TRP A 177 -22.92 15.93 -18.97
N LEU A 178 -23.51 17.00 -18.43
CA LEU A 178 -23.30 17.38 -17.02
C LEU A 178 -23.85 16.31 -16.05
N ILE A 179 -25.01 15.73 -16.38
CA ILE A 179 -25.58 14.62 -15.61
C ILE A 179 -24.70 13.37 -15.73
N PHE A 180 -24.17 13.08 -16.92
CA PHE A 180 -23.23 11.98 -17.12
C PHE A 180 -21.90 12.16 -16.34
N ILE A 181 -21.33 13.37 -16.33
CA ILE A 181 -20.15 13.70 -15.52
C ILE A 181 -20.46 13.53 -14.02
N ALA A 182 -21.64 13.95 -13.57
CA ALA A 182 -22.09 13.76 -12.20
C ALA A 182 -22.22 12.28 -11.83
N TYR A 183 -22.78 11.45 -12.73
CA TYR A 183 -22.86 10.00 -12.57
C TYR A 183 -21.49 9.34 -12.44
N LEU A 184 -20.56 9.66 -13.36
CA LEU A 184 -19.19 9.16 -13.33
C LEU A 184 -18.44 9.58 -12.06
N THR A 185 -18.65 10.83 -11.63
CA THR A 185 -18.13 11.33 -10.34
C THR A 185 -18.68 10.52 -9.18
N GLY A 186 -19.98 10.22 -9.17
CA GLY A 186 -20.60 9.34 -8.17
C GLY A 186 -20.02 7.93 -8.15
N LEU A 187 -19.88 7.30 -9.32
CA LEU A 187 -19.28 5.96 -9.45
C LEU A 187 -17.83 5.93 -8.98
N SER A 188 -17.05 6.97 -9.29
CA SER A 188 -15.65 7.04 -8.88
C SER A 188 -15.47 7.00 -7.37
N ILE A 189 -16.45 7.46 -6.57
CA ILE A 189 -16.40 7.38 -5.10
C ILE A 189 -16.36 5.91 -4.65
N GLY A 190 -17.03 5.01 -5.37
CA GLY A 190 -17.00 3.57 -5.17
C GLY A 190 -15.70 2.90 -5.62
N VAL A 191 -14.72 3.64 -6.14
CA VAL A 191 -13.38 3.16 -6.50
C VAL A 191 -12.33 3.88 -5.68
N HIS A 192 -12.22 5.21 -5.85
CA HIS A 192 -11.24 6.05 -5.17
C HIS A 192 -11.63 7.54 -5.27
N LEU A 193 -11.29 8.34 -4.24
CA LEU A 193 -11.72 9.74 -4.14
C LEU A 193 -10.95 10.73 -5.04
N LEU A 194 -9.88 10.29 -5.69
CA LEU A 194 -8.95 11.15 -6.45
C LEU A 194 -9.67 11.96 -7.54
N ASN A 195 -10.67 11.40 -8.21
CA ASN A 195 -11.40 12.11 -9.27
C ASN A 195 -12.09 13.40 -8.75
N LEU A 196 -12.47 13.46 -7.46
CA LEU A 196 -13.11 14.64 -6.87
C LEU A 196 -12.23 15.89 -6.89
N VAL A 197 -10.90 15.72 -6.87
CA VAL A 197 -9.97 16.87 -6.86
C VAL A 197 -9.92 17.60 -8.21
N THR A 198 -10.54 17.05 -9.26
CA THR A 198 -10.64 17.70 -10.57
C THR A 198 -11.72 18.78 -10.61
N LEU A 199 -12.71 18.75 -9.71
CA LEU A 199 -13.90 19.60 -9.73
C LEU A 199 -13.62 21.12 -9.80
N PRO A 200 -12.62 21.68 -9.08
CA PRO A 200 -12.26 23.10 -9.22
C PRO A 200 -11.89 23.50 -10.64
N ALA A 201 -11.17 22.65 -11.38
CA ALA A 201 -10.79 22.92 -12.75
C ALA A 201 -11.95 22.69 -13.73
N LEU A 202 -12.81 21.68 -13.49
CA LEU A 202 -14.01 21.47 -14.31
C LEU A 202 -15.00 22.64 -14.22
N ALA A 203 -15.11 23.27 -13.05
CA ALA A 203 -15.91 24.48 -12.88
C ALA A 203 -15.41 25.65 -13.75
N LEU A 204 -14.10 25.73 -14.03
CA LEU A 204 -13.55 26.71 -14.97
C LEU A 204 -13.91 26.41 -16.42
N ILE A 205 -13.97 25.13 -16.82
CA ILE A 205 -14.45 24.75 -18.16
C ILE A 205 -15.90 25.24 -18.33
N TYR A 206 -16.74 25.04 -17.32
CA TYR A 206 -18.10 25.56 -17.30
C TYR A 206 -18.15 27.09 -17.45
N TYR A 207 -17.39 27.79 -16.62
CA TYR A 207 -17.34 29.25 -16.60
C TYR A 207 -16.84 29.83 -17.93
N PHE A 208 -15.73 29.34 -18.47
CA PHE A 208 -15.18 29.86 -19.73
C PHE A 208 -16.06 29.60 -20.94
N LYS A 209 -16.90 28.55 -20.91
CA LYS A 209 -17.92 28.34 -21.94
C LYS A 209 -19.10 29.29 -21.80
N LYS A 210 -19.66 29.42 -20.60
CA LYS A 210 -20.93 30.16 -20.40
C LYS A 210 -20.74 31.68 -20.35
N TYR A 211 -19.52 32.17 -20.10
CA TYR A 211 -19.24 33.61 -19.97
C TYR A 211 -18.24 34.07 -21.05
N PRO A 212 -18.69 34.72 -22.14
CA PRO A 212 -17.84 35.10 -23.27
C PRO A 212 -16.70 36.06 -22.92
N LYS A 213 -16.88 36.90 -21.89
CA LYS A 213 -15.89 37.86 -21.37
C LYS A 213 -15.48 37.46 -19.95
N PRO A 214 -14.70 36.39 -19.76
CA PRO A 214 -14.32 35.95 -18.42
C PRO A 214 -13.34 36.94 -17.79
N THR A 215 -13.59 37.26 -16.52
CA THR A 215 -12.70 38.05 -15.67
C THR A 215 -11.86 37.15 -14.76
N PHE A 216 -10.75 37.68 -14.24
CA PHE A 216 -9.93 37.00 -13.23
C PHE A 216 -10.75 36.57 -12.01
N TRP A 217 -11.49 37.51 -11.41
CA TRP A 217 -12.32 37.25 -10.22
C TRP A 217 -13.45 36.28 -10.49
N GLY A 218 -14.08 36.31 -11.67
CA GLY A 218 -15.09 35.30 -12.00
C GLY A 218 -14.50 33.90 -12.15
N GLY A 219 -13.25 33.79 -12.63
CA GLY A 219 -12.50 32.53 -12.62
C GLY A 219 -12.20 32.04 -11.20
N VAL A 220 -11.73 32.92 -10.31
CA VAL A 220 -11.50 32.59 -8.89
C VAL A 220 -12.79 32.11 -8.22
N ILE A 221 -13.91 32.80 -8.43
CA ILE A 221 -15.22 32.40 -7.90
C ILE A 221 -15.64 31.03 -8.45
N ALA A 222 -15.48 30.78 -9.75
CA ALA A 222 -15.82 29.50 -10.36
C ALA A 222 -14.99 28.35 -9.79
N ALA A 223 -13.67 28.52 -9.64
CA ALA A 223 -12.82 27.53 -8.99
C ALA A 223 -13.22 27.31 -7.52
N GLY A 224 -13.55 28.40 -6.80
CA GLY A 224 -14.08 28.34 -5.44
C GLY A 224 -15.40 27.56 -5.34
N ILE A 225 -16.32 27.73 -6.29
CA ILE A 225 -17.55 26.93 -6.36
C ILE A 225 -17.21 25.45 -6.56
N GLY A 226 -16.25 25.13 -7.43
CA GLY A 226 -15.79 23.74 -7.60
C GLY A 226 -15.20 23.14 -6.32
N LEU A 227 -14.45 23.93 -5.53
CA LEU A 227 -13.98 23.51 -4.20
C LEU A 227 -15.13 23.30 -3.22
N VAL A 228 -16.15 24.16 -3.23
CA VAL A 228 -17.35 23.98 -2.40
C VAL A 228 -18.09 22.69 -2.79
N ILE A 229 -18.22 22.39 -4.07
CA ILE A 229 -18.83 21.12 -4.54
C ILE A 229 -18.00 19.92 -4.07
N LEU A 230 -16.67 20.00 -4.17
CA LEU A 230 -15.77 18.97 -3.64
C LEU A 230 -16.02 18.74 -2.14
N VAL A 231 -16.08 19.80 -1.34
CA VAL A 231 -16.36 19.71 0.11
C VAL A 231 -17.75 19.13 0.38
N ILE A 232 -18.78 19.55 -0.37
CA ILE A 232 -20.13 19.00 -0.25
C ILE A 232 -20.13 17.50 -0.53
N ILE A 233 -19.45 17.03 -1.57
CA ILE A 233 -19.39 15.59 -1.86
C ILE A 233 -18.57 14.87 -0.79
N ASN A 234 -17.35 15.33 -0.52
CA ASN A 234 -16.39 14.65 0.34
C ASN A 234 -16.80 14.61 1.82
N ALA A 235 -17.39 15.69 2.34
CA ALA A 235 -17.79 15.79 3.75
C ALA A 235 -19.32 15.71 3.94
N GLY A 236 -20.10 16.29 3.02
CA GLY A 236 -21.56 16.34 3.13
C GLY A 236 -22.28 15.08 2.62
N ILE A 237 -21.86 14.51 1.49
CA ILE A 237 -22.49 13.32 0.91
C ILE A 237 -21.92 12.06 1.53
N ILE A 238 -20.60 11.86 1.43
CA ILE A 238 -19.96 10.57 1.77
C ILE A 238 -20.15 10.24 3.26
N PRO A 239 -19.60 10.99 4.24
CA PRO A 239 -19.88 10.74 5.66
C PRO A 239 -21.07 11.55 6.20
N GLY A 240 -21.44 12.67 5.56
CA GLY A 240 -22.47 13.56 6.08
C GLY A 240 -23.89 13.01 5.97
N LEU A 241 -24.27 12.35 4.86
CA LEU A 241 -25.58 11.73 4.73
C LEU A 241 -25.76 10.57 5.73
N PRO A 242 -24.82 9.61 5.86
CA PRO A 242 -24.89 8.59 6.91
C PRO A 242 -24.91 9.20 8.32
N GLY A 243 -24.15 10.28 8.57
CA GLY A 243 -24.18 10.99 9.85
C GLY A 243 -25.53 11.61 10.20
N MET A 244 -26.20 12.24 9.23
CA MET A 244 -27.56 12.75 9.41
C MET A 244 -28.57 11.62 9.61
N ALA A 245 -28.45 10.53 8.84
CA ALA A 245 -29.28 9.35 9.01
C ALA A 245 -29.12 8.76 10.43
N PHE A 246 -27.88 8.70 10.94
CA PHE A 246 -27.59 8.24 12.30
C PHE A 246 -28.16 9.19 13.37
N ALA A 247 -28.19 10.51 13.14
CA ALA A 247 -28.83 11.44 14.07
C ALA A 247 -30.35 11.20 14.17
N VAL A 248 -31.03 10.95 13.04
CA VAL A 248 -32.46 10.58 13.02
C VAL A 248 -32.69 9.20 13.64
N GLU A 249 -31.82 8.24 13.35
CA GLU A 249 -31.81 6.91 13.96
C GLU A 249 -31.78 6.97 15.49
N ARG A 250 -30.85 7.75 16.06
CA ARG A 250 -30.78 7.95 17.51
C ARG A 250 -32.05 8.58 18.08
N LEU A 251 -32.64 9.57 17.40
CA LEU A 251 -33.91 10.16 17.83
C LEU A 251 -35.02 9.09 17.90
N PHE A 252 -35.17 8.30 16.85
CA PHE A 252 -36.22 7.29 16.73
C PHE A 252 -36.06 6.17 17.76
N VAL A 253 -34.84 5.66 17.91
CA VAL A 253 -34.56 4.56 18.85
C VAL A 253 -34.58 5.05 20.30
N ASN A 254 -33.80 6.08 20.63
CA ASN A 254 -33.62 6.47 22.04
C ASN A 254 -34.81 7.26 22.58
N THR A 255 -35.49 8.06 21.76
CA THR A 255 -36.58 8.94 22.20
C THR A 255 -37.96 8.34 21.95
N PHE A 256 -38.20 7.79 20.75
CA PHE A 256 -39.50 7.18 20.42
C PHE A 256 -39.59 5.69 20.77
N GLY A 257 -38.47 5.05 21.15
CA GLY A 257 -38.44 3.65 21.55
C GLY A 257 -38.68 2.68 20.39
N LEU A 258 -38.45 3.13 19.14
CA LEU A 258 -38.63 2.30 17.96
C LEU A 258 -37.45 1.32 17.79
N PRO A 259 -37.63 0.21 17.02
CA PRO A 259 -36.54 -0.70 16.70
C PRO A 259 -35.40 -0.01 15.94
N PHE A 260 -34.19 -0.59 16.03
CA PHE A 260 -33.05 -0.18 15.23
C PHE A 260 -33.37 -0.16 13.72
N ASN A 261 -32.69 0.71 13.00
CA ASN A 261 -32.83 1.07 11.58
C ASN A 261 -34.12 1.84 11.22
N SER A 262 -35.05 2.06 12.15
CA SER A 262 -36.31 2.76 11.86
C SER A 262 -36.09 4.22 11.44
N GLY A 263 -35.17 4.93 12.07
CA GLY A 263 -34.85 6.32 11.73
C GLY A 263 -34.02 6.43 10.45
N VAL A 264 -33.09 5.49 10.20
CA VAL A 264 -32.36 5.43 8.93
C VAL A 264 -33.30 5.21 7.74
N ILE A 265 -34.26 4.28 7.86
CA ILE A 265 -35.26 4.02 6.81
C ILE A 265 -36.12 5.27 6.58
N PHE A 266 -36.63 5.88 7.65
CA PHE A 266 -37.43 7.10 7.55
C PHE A 266 -36.65 8.24 6.86
N PHE A 267 -35.42 8.50 7.30
CA PHE A 267 -34.55 9.50 6.70
C PHE A 267 -34.34 9.24 5.20
N THR A 268 -34.07 8.00 4.83
CA THR A 268 -33.83 7.60 3.44
C THR A 268 -35.06 7.86 2.57
N VAL A 269 -36.26 7.44 3.01
CA VAL A 269 -37.52 7.65 2.27
C VAL A 269 -37.83 9.14 2.12
N VAL A 270 -37.71 9.92 3.19
CA VAL A 270 -37.97 11.37 3.16
C VAL A 270 -36.97 12.09 2.26
N PHE A 271 -35.67 11.76 2.37
CA PHE A 271 -34.62 12.37 1.57
C PHE A 271 -34.80 12.08 0.07
N LEU A 272 -35.00 10.81 -0.31
CA LEU A 272 -35.25 10.44 -1.71
C LEU A 272 -36.57 11.01 -2.24
N GLY A 273 -37.61 11.04 -1.39
CA GLY A 273 -38.89 11.68 -1.70
C GLY A 273 -38.74 13.19 -1.95
N ALA A 274 -37.95 13.89 -1.14
CA ALA A 274 -37.67 15.31 -1.30
C ALA A 274 -36.89 15.62 -2.59
N ILE A 275 -35.88 14.81 -2.92
CA ILE A 275 -35.13 14.95 -4.19
C ILE A 275 -36.06 14.72 -5.38
N THR A 276 -36.87 13.65 -5.34
CA THR A 276 -37.80 13.31 -6.42
C THR A 276 -38.86 14.39 -6.61
N TYR A 277 -39.44 14.88 -5.52
CA TYR A 277 -40.35 16.01 -5.54
C TYR A 277 -39.68 17.27 -6.13
N GLY A 278 -38.45 17.58 -5.71
CA GLY A 278 -37.69 18.71 -6.22
C GLY A 278 -37.42 18.61 -7.73
N ILE A 279 -37.09 17.42 -8.24
CA ILE A 279 -36.90 17.17 -9.68
C ILE A 279 -38.22 17.40 -10.43
N ILE A 280 -39.34 16.84 -9.94
CA ILE A 280 -40.66 17.00 -10.57
C ILE A 280 -41.10 18.47 -10.54
N TRP A 281 -40.94 19.14 -9.40
CA TRP A 281 -41.28 20.55 -9.23
C TRP A 281 -40.46 21.45 -10.14
N SER A 282 -39.14 21.27 -10.20
CA SER A 282 -38.25 22.07 -11.05
C SER A 282 -38.53 21.85 -12.54
N ALA A 283 -38.90 20.63 -12.95
CA ALA A 283 -39.32 20.33 -14.31
C ALA A 283 -40.67 21.01 -14.66
N ARG A 284 -41.69 20.87 -13.81
CA ARG A 284 -43.01 21.47 -14.02
C ARG A 284 -42.97 23.00 -14.06
N THR A 285 -42.11 23.61 -13.25
CA THR A 285 -41.91 25.07 -13.19
C THR A 285 -40.87 25.59 -14.19
N LYS A 286 -40.34 24.72 -15.07
CA LYS A 286 -39.35 25.05 -16.12
C LYS A 286 -38.06 25.70 -15.57
N ARG A 287 -37.67 25.35 -14.34
CA ARG A 287 -36.44 25.83 -13.69
C ARG A 287 -35.25 24.96 -14.08
N VAL A 288 -34.69 25.19 -15.27
CA VAL A 288 -33.66 24.32 -15.89
C VAL A 288 -32.43 24.12 -15.00
N ILE A 289 -31.85 25.18 -14.42
CA ILE A 289 -30.65 25.07 -13.58
C ILE A 289 -30.91 24.17 -12.37
N TRP A 290 -32.01 24.42 -11.64
CA TRP A 290 -32.41 23.60 -10.50
C TRP A 290 -32.67 22.15 -10.88
N ASN A 291 -33.33 21.93 -12.02
CA ASN A 291 -33.61 20.59 -12.50
C ASN A 291 -32.33 19.82 -12.84
N THR A 292 -31.40 20.42 -13.59
CA THR A 292 -30.11 19.83 -13.91
C THR A 292 -29.28 19.58 -12.66
N SER A 293 -29.23 20.52 -11.70
CA SER A 293 -28.50 20.34 -10.44
C SER A 293 -29.06 19.20 -9.59
N LEU A 294 -30.39 19.09 -9.47
CA LEU A 294 -31.03 18.00 -8.72
C LEU A 294 -30.88 16.65 -9.41
N LEU A 295 -30.93 16.61 -10.75
CA LEU A 295 -30.61 15.41 -11.52
C LEU A 295 -29.15 15.01 -11.35
N SER A 296 -28.20 15.95 -11.44
CA SER A 296 -26.80 15.69 -11.17
C SER A 296 -26.58 15.12 -9.76
N LEU A 297 -27.22 15.69 -8.74
CA LEU A 297 -27.18 15.15 -7.37
C LEU A 297 -27.74 13.72 -7.34
N ALA A 298 -28.89 13.46 -7.96
CA ALA A 298 -29.48 12.12 -8.01
C ALA A 298 -28.53 11.10 -8.67
N PHE A 299 -27.86 11.47 -9.76
CA PHE A 299 -26.91 10.59 -10.44
C PHE A 299 -25.59 10.40 -9.67
N VAL A 300 -25.12 11.39 -8.91
CA VAL A 300 -24.02 11.21 -7.94
C VAL A 300 -24.44 10.15 -6.90
N LEU A 301 -25.64 10.26 -6.35
CA LEU A 301 -26.17 9.32 -5.36
C LEU A 301 -26.36 7.92 -5.93
N ILE A 302 -26.81 7.78 -7.18
CA ILE A 302 -26.90 6.48 -7.86
C ILE A 302 -25.52 5.84 -7.99
N GLY A 303 -24.48 6.60 -8.36
CA GLY A 303 -23.11 6.07 -8.40
C GLY A 303 -22.58 5.70 -7.00
N TYR A 304 -22.84 6.54 -6.01
CA TYR A 304 -22.48 6.31 -4.61
C TYR A 304 -23.22 5.11 -3.99
N ALA A 305 -24.38 4.73 -4.52
CA ALA A 305 -25.15 3.56 -4.07
C ALA A 305 -24.38 2.23 -4.19
N SER A 306 -23.26 2.18 -4.92
CA SER A 306 -22.32 1.04 -4.86
C SER A 306 -21.89 0.69 -3.43
N TYR A 307 -21.81 1.65 -2.50
CA TYR A 307 -21.52 1.41 -1.08
C TYR A 307 -22.59 0.62 -0.34
N MET A 308 -23.80 0.46 -0.89
CA MET A 308 -24.77 -0.47 -0.34
C MET A 308 -24.23 -1.91 -0.33
N GLN A 309 -23.31 -2.28 -1.24
CA GLN A 309 -22.65 -3.57 -1.20
C GLN A 309 -21.87 -3.77 0.10
N VAL A 310 -21.20 -2.74 0.62
CA VAL A 310 -20.44 -2.82 1.87
C VAL A 310 -21.38 -3.16 3.04
N LEU A 311 -22.47 -2.41 3.19
CA LEU A 311 -23.47 -2.64 4.25
C LEU A 311 -24.07 -4.06 4.17
N VAL A 312 -24.54 -4.45 2.98
CA VAL A 312 -25.20 -5.75 2.76
C VAL A 312 -24.23 -6.91 3.01
N ARG A 313 -22.98 -6.76 2.60
CA ARG A 313 -21.98 -7.82 2.76
C ARG A 313 -21.44 -7.85 4.18
N ALA A 314 -21.23 -6.72 4.85
CA ALA A 314 -20.86 -6.71 6.26
C ALA A 314 -21.94 -7.38 7.15
N ASP A 315 -23.22 -7.14 6.89
CA ASP A 315 -24.33 -7.80 7.60
C ASP A 315 -24.35 -9.33 7.38
N PHE A 316 -24.01 -9.81 6.18
CA PHE A 316 -23.78 -11.24 5.92
C PHE A 316 -22.58 -11.81 6.71
N ASN A 317 -21.68 -10.95 7.17
CA ASN A 317 -20.50 -11.25 7.97
C ASN A 317 -19.52 -12.24 7.30
N PRO A 318 -18.93 -11.91 6.14
CA PRO A 318 -17.96 -12.75 5.43
C PRO A 318 -16.64 -12.92 6.20
N PRO A 319 -15.79 -13.90 5.83
CA PRO A 319 -14.48 -14.14 6.45
C PRO A 319 -13.54 -12.94 6.48
N ILE A 320 -13.52 -12.13 5.43
CA ILE A 320 -12.86 -10.81 5.41
C ILE A 320 -13.97 -9.76 5.56
N ASN A 321 -14.04 -9.12 6.73
CA ASN A 321 -15.06 -8.13 7.06
C ASN A 321 -14.43 -6.99 7.85
N GLU A 322 -13.53 -6.24 7.21
CA GLU A 322 -12.76 -5.22 7.90
C GLU A 322 -13.66 -4.13 8.49
N ASN A 323 -13.40 -3.77 9.75
CA ASN A 323 -14.15 -2.80 10.57
C ASN A 323 -15.63 -3.12 10.84
N ASP A 324 -16.16 -4.22 10.31
CA ASP A 324 -17.57 -4.63 10.43
C ASP A 324 -18.59 -3.48 10.26
N PRO A 325 -18.67 -2.86 9.06
CA PRO A 325 -19.60 -1.77 8.79
C PRO A 325 -21.04 -2.26 8.56
N SER A 326 -21.54 -3.16 9.41
CA SER A 326 -22.87 -3.79 9.29
C SER A 326 -24.03 -2.89 9.75
N ASP A 327 -23.74 -1.73 10.36
CA ASP A 327 -24.75 -0.76 10.76
C ASP A 327 -24.33 0.69 10.51
N ALA A 328 -25.27 1.63 10.67
CA ALA A 328 -25.05 3.05 10.37
C ALA A 328 -23.90 3.70 11.16
N LEU A 329 -23.63 3.23 12.39
CA LEU A 329 -22.55 3.76 13.23
C LEU A 329 -21.20 3.25 12.70
N ASN A 330 -21.05 1.93 12.55
CA ASN A 330 -19.80 1.34 12.08
C ASN A 330 -19.51 1.73 10.63
N PHE A 331 -20.54 1.86 9.79
CA PHE A 331 -20.42 2.34 8.41
C PHE A 331 -19.95 3.80 8.35
N LEU A 332 -20.42 4.65 9.27
CA LEU A 332 -19.92 6.03 9.36
C LEU A 332 -18.44 6.06 9.76
N SER A 333 -18.04 5.25 10.75
CA SER A 333 -16.64 5.10 11.17
C SER A 333 -15.76 4.58 10.02
N TYR A 334 -16.26 3.59 9.27
CA TYR A 334 -15.63 3.03 8.07
C TYR A 334 -15.37 4.11 7.01
N LEU A 335 -16.39 4.87 6.64
CA LEU A 335 -16.29 5.93 5.62
C LEU A 335 -15.37 7.08 6.04
N ARG A 336 -15.34 7.41 7.33
CA ARG A 336 -14.44 8.42 7.91
C ARG A 336 -13.02 7.93 8.09
N ARG A 337 -12.81 6.62 7.99
CA ARG A 337 -11.52 5.95 8.20
C ARG A 337 -10.92 6.29 9.57
N GLU A 338 -11.76 6.31 10.62
CA GLU A 338 -11.38 6.77 11.96
C GLU A 338 -10.20 5.98 12.56
N GLN A 339 -9.96 4.75 12.06
CA GLN A 339 -8.86 3.90 12.48
C GLN A 339 -7.45 4.45 12.16
N TYR A 340 -7.31 5.32 11.16
CA TYR A 340 -5.98 5.86 10.79
C TYR A 340 -5.62 7.13 11.57
N GLY A 341 -6.50 7.61 12.45
CA GLY A 341 -6.32 8.86 13.20
C GLY A 341 -6.42 10.12 12.34
N SER A 342 -6.20 11.27 12.95
CA SER A 342 -6.26 12.59 12.30
C SER A 342 -4.88 13.19 12.08
N ARG A 343 -4.74 13.99 11.01
CA ARG A 343 -3.54 14.79 10.72
C ARG A 343 -3.88 16.28 10.81
N SER A 344 -3.10 17.07 11.53
CA SER A 344 -3.29 18.52 11.61
C SER A 344 -2.85 19.19 10.31
N LEU A 345 -3.78 19.86 9.62
CA LEU A 345 -3.50 20.52 8.34
C LEU A 345 -3.28 22.03 8.48
N LEU A 346 -4.17 22.73 9.19
CA LEU A 346 -4.14 24.19 9.29
C LEU A 346 -3.40 24.69 10.54
N TYR A 347 -3.64 24.08 11.69
CA TYR A 347 -3.02 24.44 12.96
C TYR A 347 -2.91 23.18 13.83
N GLY A 348 -1.81 23.01 14.56
CA GLY A 348 -1.64 21.86 15.44
C GLY A 348 -0.20 21.66 15.94
N PRO A 349 0.05 20.55 16.65
CA PRO A 349 1.30 20.31 17.35
C PRO A 349 2.46 19.98 16.40
N VAL A 350 3.68 20.18 16.90
CA VAL A 350 4.91 19.63 16.31
C VAL A 350 5.37 18.34 17.00
N PHE A 351 6.34 17.63 16.43
CA PHE A 351 6.80 16.34 16.94
C PHE A 351 7.42 16.39 18.36
N THR A 352 7.85 17.57 18.82
CA THR A 352 8.36 17.78 20.19
C THR A 352 7.26 18.05 21.21
N SER A 353 6.03 18.27 20.77
CA SER A 353 4.91 18.66 21.63
C SER A 353 4.48 17.49 22.50
N ARG A 354 4.12 17.78 23.75
CA ARG A 354 3.52 16.82 24.67
C ARG A 354 2.17 17.35 25.13
N PRO A 355 1.11 16.52 25.12
CA PRO A 355 -0.18 16.93 25.65
C PRO A 355 -0.02 17.24 27.16
N VAL A 356 -0.55 18.39 27.60
CA VAL A 356 -0.57 18.80 29.01
C VAL A 356 -1.89 18.49 29.69
N GLU A 357 -2.96 18.35 28.91
CA GLU A 357 -4.31 18.01 29.36
C GLU A 357 -4.98 17.20 28.23
N SER A 358 -5.92 16.32 28.59
CA SER A 358 -6.82 15.66 27.65
C SER A 358 -8.25 15.97 28.04
N LYS A 359 -9.06 16.40 27.07
CA LYS A 359 -10.47 16.74 27.22
C LYS A 359 -11.32 15.70 26.50
N ASN A 360 -12.54 15.51 26.99
CA ASN A 360 -13.54 14.71 26.30
C ASN A 360 -14.01 15.47 25.05
N GLY A 361 -13.65 14.96 23.87
CA GLY A 361 -14.16 15.42 22.59
C GLY A 361 -15.48 14.75 22.23
N ALA A 362 -15.63 14.34 20.97
CA ALA A 362 -16.88 13.77 20.46
C ALA A 362 -17.28 12.45 21.15
N ASP A 363 -18.57 12.31 21.46
CA ASP A 363 -19.17 11.08 22.00
C ASP A 363 -18.91 9.88 21.10
N LEU A 364 -18.41 8.79 21.70
CA LEU A 364 -18.34 7.47 21.09
C LEU A 364 -19.58 6.67 21.48
N TRP A 365 -20.33 6.26 20.47
CA TRP A 365 -21.61 5.56 20.63
C TRP A 365 -21.43 4.05 20.49
N LYS A 366 -22.23 3.27 21.19
CA LYS A 366 -22.40 1.82 20.95
C LYS A 366 -23.87 1.45 21.03
N LYS A 367 -24.22 0.28 20.50
CA LYS A 367 -25.50 -0.37 20.75
C LYS A 367 -25.45 -1.07 22.11
N GLU A 368 -26.44 -0.82 22.97
CA GLU A 368 -26.61 -1.52 24.23
C GLU A 368 -28.11 -1.79 24.48
N GLY A 369 -28.49 -3.07 24.55
CA GLY A 369 -29.89 -3.48 24.56
C GLY A 369 -30.63 -2.96 23.32
N ASN A 370 -31.69 -2.18 23.53
CA ASN A 370 -32.50 -1.56 22.48
C ASN A 370 -32.21 -0.06 22.30
N LYS A 371 -31.03 0.42 22.70
CA LYS A 371 -30.65 1.84 22.64
C LYS A 371 -29.24 2.06 22.14
N TYR A 372 -28.96 3.28 21.69
CA TYR A 372 -27.60 3.79 21.50
C TYR A 372 -27.15 4.52 22.77
N VAL A 373 -26.02 4.12 23.33
CA VAL A 373 -25.45 4.73 24.54
C VAL A 373 -24.04 5.26 24.27
N VAL A 374 -23.69 6.36 24.92
CA VAL A 374 -22.31 6.85 24.94
C VAL A 374 -21.51 5.94 25.88
N PHE A 375 -20.42 5.39 25.38
CA PHE A 375 -19.56 4.52 26.19
C PHE A 375 -18.19 5.13 26.46
N ASP A 376 -17.77 6.10 25.66
CA ASP A 376 -16.49 6.80 25.81
C ASP A 376 -16.53 8.13 25.02
N HIS A 377 -15.46 8.92 25.06
CA HIS A 377 -15.27 10.14 24.29
C HIS A 377 -13.94 10.10 23.54
N GLN A 378 -13.92 10.67 22.34
CA GLN A 378 -12.66 10.86 21.61
C GLN A 378 -11.76 11.83 22.41
N PRO A 379 -10.51 11.46 22.75
CA PRO A 379 -9.64 12.34 23.51
C PRO A 379 -9.19 13.53 22.65
N GLU A 380 -9.45 14.74 23.12
CA GLU A 380 -8.90 15.97 22.57
C GLU A 380 -7.70 16.43 23.40
N TYR A 381 -6.53 16.41 22.79
CA TYR A 381 -5.29 16.78 23.46
C TYR A 381 -5.08 18.29 23.45
N VAL A 382 -4.83 18.85 24.63
CA VAL A 382 -4.43 20.26 24.81
C VAL A 382 -2.92 20.30 24.96
N TYR A 383 -2.27 21.21 24.22
CA TYR A 383 -0.83 21.41 24.24
C TYR A 383 -0.46 22.73 24.94
N ALA A 384 0.77 22.85 25.44
CA ALA A 384 1.24 24.06 26.08
C ALA A 384 1.30 25.25 25.09
N PRO A 385 1.14 26.50 25.56
CA PRO A 385 1.32 27.67 24.70
C PRO A 385 2.68 27.68 23.98
N GLY A 386 2.65 27.73 22.65
CA GLY A 386 3.85 27.71 21.81
C GLY A 386 4.33 26.32 21.36
N ASP A 387 3.62 25.24 21.72
CA ASP A 387 3.88 23.88 21.19
C ASP A 387 3.10 23.58 19.90
N GLU A 388 2.25 24.50 19.45
CA GLU A 388 1.52 24.40 18.20
C GLU A 388 1.96 25.49 17.22
N MET A 389 1.82 25.21 15.92
CA MET A 389 2.10 26.17 14.87
C MET A 389 1.07 26.13 13.75
N LEU A 390 1.02 27.23 12.98
CA LEU A 390 0.26 27.29 11.74
C LEU A 390 0.93 26.39 10.70
N PHE A 391 0.11 25.63 9.99
CA PHE A 391 0.50 24.76 8.89
C PHE A 391 1.60 23.74 9.26
N PRO A 392 1.38 22.89 10.29
CA PRO A 392 2.41 21.98 10.79
C PRO A 392 2.70 20.85 9.80
N ARG A 393 3.97 20.67 9.44
CA ARG A 393 4.51 19.61 8.55
C ARG A 393 5.41 18.63 9.31
N VAL A 394 6.00 19.09 10.41
CA VAL A 394 6.86 18.33 11.33
C VAL A 394 6.10 17.92 12.59
N TYR A 395 4.95 17.26 12.42
CA TYR A 395 3.96 17.03 13.48
C TYR A 395 4.05 15.65 14.13
N SER A 396 4.57 14.64 13.43
CA SER A 396 4.39 13.24 13.83
C SER A 396 5.30 12.85 15.01
N SER A 397 4.69 12.33 16.08
CA SER A 397 5.38 11.81 17.26
C SER A 397 5.44 10.28 17.33
N GLN A 398 5.17 9.59 16.21
CA GLN A 398 5.28 8.13 16.14
C GLN A 398 6.73 7.67 16.38
N GLN A 399 6.90 6.41 16.74
CA GLN A 399 8.22 5.83 17.01
C GLN A 399 9.18 6.10 15.84
N ASN A 400 10.42 6.47 16.14
CA ASN A 400 11.48 6.87 15.19
C ASN A 400 11.26 8.19 14.41
N HIS A 401 10.03 8.70 14.25
CA HIS A 401 9.78 9.93 13.49
C HIS A 401 10.49 11.16 14.08
N PRO A 402 10.47 11.43 15.41
CA PRO A 402 11.25 12.52 16.00
C PRO A 402 12.73 12.48 15.68
N ALA A 403 13.34 11.29 15.65
CA ALA A 403 14.75 11.12 15.32
C ALA A 403 15.01 11.44 13.85
N LEU A 404 14.16 10.95 12.94
CA LEU A 404 14.26 11.23 11.50
C LEU A 404 14.07 12.72 11.20
N TYR A 405 13.09 13.39 11.82
CA TYR A 405 12.92 14.83 11.68
C TYR A 405 14.18 15.60 12.10
N ARG A 406 14.75 15.24 13.26
CA ARG A 406 16.00 15.85 13.74
C ARG A 406 17.14 15.64 12.77
N GLN A 407 17.30 14.41 12.25
CA GLN A 407 18.33 14.06 11.28
C GLN A 407 18.17 14.87 9.97
N MET A 408 16.97 14.92 9.41
CA MET A 408 16.68 15.62 8.15
C MET A 408 16.83 17.15 8.26
N LEU A 409 16.54 17.71 9.44
CA LEU A 409 16.54 19.15 9.65
C LEU A 409 17.83 19.68 10.26
N GLY A 410 18.62 18.82 10.90
CA GLY A 410 19.83 19.18 11.65
C GLY A 410 19.51 19.74 13.04
N LEU A 411 18.47 19.22 13.70
CA LEU A 411 18.02 19.68 15.02
C LEU A 411 18.65 18.86 16.15
N ALA A 412 19.04 19.53 17.23
CA ALA A 412 19.50 18.87 18.44
C ALA A 412 18.35 18.16 19.17
N GLU A 413 18.67 17.22 20.06
CA GLU A 413 17.67 16.58 20.91
C GLU A 413 16.93 17.61 21.78
N GLY A 414 15.60 17.53 21.82
CA GLY A 414 14.75 18.50 22.53
C GLY A 414 14.58 19.87 21.86
N GLN A 415 15.32 20.18 20.79
CA GLN A 415 15.16 21.44 20.06
C GLN A 415 13.80 21.50 19.36
N LYS A 416 13.02 22.54 19.65
CA LYS A 416 11.73 22.78 18.99
C LYS A 416 11.95 23.25 17.55
N PRO A 417 11.23 22.68 16.56
CA PRO A 417 11.32 23.12 15.18
C PRO A 417 10.72 24.53 15.00
N THR A 418 11.35 25.35 14.17
CA THR A 418 10.85 26.66 13.76
C THR A 418 9.96 26.56 12.52
N MET A 419 9.26 27.65 12.15
CA MET A 419 8.56 27.72 10.87
C MET A 419 9.52 27.57 9.66
N GLY A 420 10.79 27.97 9.82
CA GLY A 420 11.82 27.74 8.80
C GLY A 420 12.10 26.25 8.61
N ASP A 421 12.24 25.50 9.69
CA ASP A 421 12.43 24.04 9.65
C ASP A 421 11.20 23.34 9.07
N ASN A 422 10.01 23.81 9.44
CA ASN A 422 8.74 23.33 8.93
C ASN A 422 8.62 23.48 7.40
N LEU A 423 8.97 24.66 6.87
CA LEU A 423 8.99 24.90 5.42
C LEU A 423 10.15 24.18 4.72
N LYS A 424 11.32 24.05 5.38
CA LYS A 424 12.43 23.25 4.86
C LYS A 424 11.98 21.81 4.63
N PHE A 425 11.32 21.18 5.61
CA PHE A 425 10.76 19.83 5.47
C PHE A 425 9.73 19.74 4.35
N LEU A 426 8.83 20.73 4.23
CA LEU A 426 7.86 20.80 3.14
C LEU A 426 8.55 20.77 1.77
N PHE A 427 9.53 21.65 1.54
CA PHE A 427 10.14 21.78 0.22
C PHE A 427 11.16 20.69 -0.08
N SER A 428 11.98 20.26 0.88
CA SER A 428 13.01 19.24 0.65
C SER A 428 12.43 17.83 0.60
N TYR A 429 11.57 17.48 1.57
CA TYR A 429 11.04 16.13 1.69
C TYR A 429 9.65 16.01 1.06
N GLN A 430 8.65 16.75 1.52
CA GLN A 430 7.28 16.52 1.04
C GLN A 430 7.11 16.86 -0.45
N LEU A 431 7.64 17.97 -0.93
CA LEU A 431 7.54 18.37 -2.34
C LEU A 431 8.73 17.89 -3.17
N GLY A 432 9.95 17.91 -2.62
CA GLY A 432 11.16 17.44 -3.29
C GLY A 432 11.20 15.91 -3.41
N HIS A 433 11.40 15.24 -2.28
CA HIS A 433 11.55 13.78 -2.21
C HIS A 433 10.26 13.01 -2.56
N MET A 434 9.12 13.43 -2.03
CA MET A 434 7.86 12.67 -2.15
C MET A 434 7.02 13.01 -3.38
N TRP A 435 7.28 14.11 -4.10
CA TRP A 435 6.50 14.46 -5.30
C TRP A 435 7.37 14.73 -6.53
N TRP A 436 8.31 15.67 -6.44
CA TRP A 436 9.16 16.08 -7.58
C TRP A 436 10.02 14.93 -8.09
N ARG A 437 10.62 14.15 -7.18
CA ARG A 437 11.41 12.96 -7.52
C ARG A 437 10.62 11.97 -8.37
N TYR A 438 9.37 11.68 -8.01
CA TYR A 438 8.50 10.78 -8.78
C TYR A 438 8.01 11.38 -10.09
N LEU A 439 7.76 12.70 -10.15
CA LEU A 439 7.53 13.36 -11.44
C LEU A 439 8.72 13.12 -12.38
N MET A 440 9.94 13.23 -11.86
CA MET A 440 11.15 13.00 -12.63
C MET A 440 11.39 11.52 -12.95
N TRP A 441 11.05 10.56 -12.08
CA TRP A 441 11.08 9.13 -12.43
C TRP A 441 10.29 8.84 -13.70
N ASN A 442 9.11 9.44 -13.83
CA ASN A 442 8.22 9.21 -14.97
C ASN A 442 8.68 9.89 -16.27
N PHE A 443 9.46 10.99 -16.21
CA PHE A 443 9.78 11.81 -17.40
C PHE A 443 11.28 12.05 -17.65
N ALA A 444 12.15 11.62 -16.76
CA ALA A 444 13.61 11.61 -16.90
C ALA A 444 14.21 10.21 -16.69
N GLY A 445 13.55 9.37 -15.89
CA GLY A 445 13.98 8.02 -15.56
C GLY A 445 14.48 7.92 -14.11
N ARG A 446 14.69 6.70 -13.61
CA ARG A 446 15.01 6.40 -12.21
C ARG A 446 16.30 5.58 -12.07
N GLU A 447 16.96 5.70 -10.93
CA GLU A 447 18.24 5.07 -10.66
C GLU A 447 18.15 3.58 -10.30
N SER A 448 17.12 3.19 -9.55
CA SER A 448 16.84 1.81 -9.13
C SER A 448 15.40 1.68 -8.62
N ASP A 449 15.06 0.47 -8.14
CA ASP A 449 13.82 0.13 -7.44
C ASP A 449 13.91 0.16 -5.92
N GLU A 450 15.06 0.59 -5.38
CA GLU A 450 15.27 0.74 -3.95
C GLU A 450 14.48 1.95 -3.43
N GLU A 451 13.90 1.83 -2.23
CA GLU A 451 13.26 2.96 -1.56
C GLU A 451 14.23 4.15 -1.45
N GLY A 452 13.75 5.35 -1.78
CA GLY A 452 14.60 6.55 -1.79
C GLY A 452 15.49 6.75 -3.04
N ALA A 453 15.44 5.89 -4.06
CA ALA A 453 16.24 6.04 -5.29
C ALA A 453 16.06 7.40 -6.00
N ALA A 454 17.12 7.94 -6.59
CA ALA A 454 17.09 9.21 -7.31
C ALA A 454 16.48 9.07 -8.73
N TYR A 455 16.29 10.20 -9.41
CA TYR A 455 16.07 10.24 -10.85
C TYR A 455 17.39 10.44 -11.61
N LEU A 456 17.45 10.00 -12.86
CA LEU A 456 18.64 10.15 -13.70
C LEU A 456 18.59 11.41 -14.57
N LEU A 457 19.76 11.99 -14.83
CA LEU A 457 19.97 13.13 -15.71
C LEU A 457 20.60 12.66 -17.05
N PRO A 458 20.57 13.48 -18.11
CA PRO A 458 21.09 13.08 -19.42
C PRO A 458 22.57 12.71 -19.42
N TRP A 459 23.34 13.26 -18.47
CA TRP A 459 24.77 13.02 -18.28
C TRP A 459 25.07 12.07 -17.13
N SER A 460 24.06 11.41 -16.54
CA SER A 460 24.28 10.33 -15.57
C SER A 460 25.09 9.23 -16.23
N SER A 461 26.28 8.96 -15.69
CA SER A 461 27.24 8.00 -16.21
C SER A 461 27.12 6.66 -15.48
N ASP A 462 27.35 5.57 -16.20
CA ASP A 462 27.52 4.24 -15.59
C ASP A 462 28.99 3.96 -15.20
N GLN A 463 29.88 4.96 -15.32
CA GLN A 463 31.25 4.84 -14.85
C GLN A 463 31.27 4.80 -13.32
N ASN A 464 31.98 3.82 -12.75
CA ASN A 464 32.13 3.59 -11.32
C ASN A 464 30.82 3.27 -10.57
N VAL A 465 29.72 2.99 -11.27
CA VAL A 465 28.47 2.51 -10.68
C VAL A 465 28.61 1.02 -10.34
N PRO A 466 28.22 0.56 -9.13
CA PRO A 466 28.29 -0.86 -8.76
C PRO A 466 27.52 -1.75 -9.73
N ASP A 467 27.98 -2.99 -9.91
CA ASP A 467 27.39 -3.89 -10.91
C ASP A 467 25.91 -4.20 -10.63
N LEU A 468 25.51 -4.30 -9.36
CA LEU A 468 24.11 -4.53 -9.00
C LEU A 468 23.21 -3.35 -9.36
N LEU A 469 23.69 -2.12 -9.17
CA LEU A 469 22.96 -0.92 -9.53
C LEU A 469 22.93 -0.73 -11.06
N LYS A 470 24.07 -0.94 -11.72
CA LYS A 470 24.21 -0.80 -13.17
C LYS A 470 23.33 -1.79 -13.94
N ASN A 471 23.24 -3.03 -13.47
CA ASN A 471 22.43 -4.08 -14.08
C ASN A 471 21.01 -4.15 -13.47
N ASN A 472 20.64 -3.20 -12.61
CA ASN A 472 19.29 -3.15 -12.07
C ASN A 472 18.31 -2.86 -13.21
N LYS A 473 17.36 -3.76 -13.44
CA LYS A 473 16.31 -3.59 -14.47
C LYS A 473 15.52 -2.30 -14.29
N ALA A 474 15.41 -1.81 -13.05
CA ALA A 474 14.73 -0.56 -12.72
C ALA A 474 15.49 0.71 -13.14
N ARG A 475 16.78 0.60 -13.50
CA ARG A 475 17.65 1.73 -13.86
C ARG A 475 17.36 2.20 -15.28
N ASP A 476 16.43 3.16 -15.40
CA ASP A 476 15.99 3.72 -16.66
C ASP A 476 16.46 5.17 -16.82
N ASN A 477 17.06 5.52 -17.97
CA ASN A 477 17.40 6.90 -18.32
C ASN A 477 16.71 7.31 -19.62
N PHE A 478 15.79 8.26 -19.54
CA PHE A 478 15.05 8.84 -20.67
C PHE A 478 15.66 10.15 -21.17
N TYR A 479 16.85 10.51 -20.68
CA TYR A 479 17.64 11.68 -21.09
C TYR A 479 16.87 13.00 -21.01
N MET A 480 15.91 13.09 -20.07
CA MET A 480 14.98 14.22 -19.92
C MET A 480 14.19 14.60 -21.18
N LEU A 481 14.18 13.78 -22.24
CA LEU A 481 13.46 14.08 -23.48
C LEU A 481 11.93 14.20 -23.25
N PRO A 482 11.27 13.28 -22.51
CA PRO A 482 9.86 13.45 -22.17
C PRO A 482 9.60 14.74 -21.38
N PHE A 483 10.44 15.02 -20.39
CA PHE A 483 10.33 16.22 -19.56
C PHE A 483 10.49 17.51 -20.38
N ALA A 484 11.49 17.57 -21.27
CA ALA A 484 11.73 18.73 -22.13
C ALA A 484 10.57 18.99 -23.10
N LEU A 485 9.99 17.95 -23.70
CA LEU A 485 8.77 18.06 -24.49
C LEU A 485 7.61 18.63 -23.66
N GLY A 486 7.46 18.18 -22.41
CA GLY A 486 6.49 18.75 -21.47
C GLY A 486 6.69 20.24 -21.23
N LEU A 487 7.92 20.70 -21.00
CA LEU A 487 8.22 22.13 -20.85
C LEU A 487 7.90 22.94 -22.10
N PHE A 488 8.21 22.42 -23.29
CA PHE A 488 7.83 23.08 -24.55
C PHE A 488 6.31 23.18 -24.71
N GLY A 489 5.58 22.14 -24.32
CA GLY A 489 4.12 22.15 -24.33
C GLY A 489 3.50 23.13 -23.33
N ILE A 490 4.08 23.25 -22.12
CA ILE A 490 3.69 24.27 -21.13
C ILE A 490 3.82 25.66 -21.73
N ALA A 491 4.99 25.99 -22.29
CA ALA A 491 5.24 27.29 -22.90
C ALA A 491 4.28 27.53 -24.07
N PHE A 492 4.13 26.57 -24.97
CA PHE A 492 3.25 26.66 -26.12
C PHE A 492 1.78 26.89 -25.73
N GLN A 493 1.25 26.10 -24.78
CA GLN A 493 -0.13 26.28 -24.33
C GLN A 493 -0.33 27.60 -23.60
N TYR A 494 0.65 28.06 -22.81
CA TYR A 494 0.59 29.37 -22.16
C TYR A 494 0.47 30.51 -23.18
N PHE A 495 1.27 30.50 -24.25
CA PHE A 495 1.23 31.56 -25.26
C PHE A 495 0.03 31.46 -26.22
N ARG A 496 -0.39 30.25 -26.59
CA ARG A 496 -1.50 30.05 -27.54
C ARG A 496 -2.88 30.04 -26.88
N ARG A 497 -3.02 29.47 -25.68
CA ARG A 497 -4.30 29.13 -25.05
C ARG A 497 -4.26 29.25 -23.52
N ARG A 498 -4.07 30.47 -23.00
CA ARG A 498 -3.97 30.78 -21.55
C ARG A 498 -5.09 30.18 -20.68
N ARG A 499 -6.33 30.16 -21.17
CA ARG A 499 -7.49 29.64 -20.41
C ARG A 499 -7.40 28.13 -20.24
N ASP A 500 -7.08 27.42 -21.33
CA ASP A 500 -6.91 25.96 -21.30
C ASP A 500 -5.64 25.59 -20.50
N PHE A 501 -4.58 26.41 -20.57
CA PHE A 501 -3.39 26.27 -19.73
C PHE A 501 -3.72 26.36 -18.24
N LEU A 502 -4.56 27.33 -17.82
CA LEU A 502 -4.98 27.44 -16.42
C LEU A 502 -5.76 26.20 -15.96
N ILE A 503 -6.64 25.65 -16.81
CA ILE A 503 -7.41 24.43 -16.49
C ILE A 503 -6.47 23.24 -16.28
N VAL A 504 -5.59 22.95 -17.25
CA VAL A 504 -4.62 21.83 -17.14
C VAL A 504 -3.64 22.06 -15.99
N GLY A 505 -3.21 23.30 -15.77
CA GLY A 505 -2.35 23.70 -14.66
C GLY A 505 -2.98 23.45 -13.30
N LEU A 506 -4.25 23.81 -13.10
CA LEU A 506 -4.96 23.52 -11.85
C LEU A 506 -5.17 22.02 -11.67
N LEU A 507 -5.51 21.28 -12.73
CA LEU A 507 -5.60 19.82 -12.66
C LEU A 507 -4.27 19.21 -12.19
N PHE A 508 -3.16 19.59 -12.82
CA PHE A 508 -1.80 19.17 -12.43
C PHE A 508 -1.47 19.50 -10.96
N LEU A 509 -1.79 20.72 -10.52
CA LEU A 509 -1.53 21.17 -9.14
C LEU A 509 -2.37 20.43 -8.11
N PHE A 510 -3.66 20.22 -8.37
CA PHE A 510 -4.59 19.58 -7.43
C PHE A 510 -4.37 18.07 -7.30
N THR A 511 -4.00 17.38 -8.39
CA THR A 511 -3.68 15.94 -8.36
C THR A 511 -2.22 15.63 -8.02
N GLY A 512 -1.44 16.61 -7.58
CA GLY A 512 -0.02 16.47 -7.24
C GLY A 512 0.30 17.24 -5.97
N ILE A 513 0.79 18.47 -6.13
CA ILE A 513 1.27 19.33 -5.03
C ILE A 513 0.22 19.54 -3.95
N ALA A 514 -1.02 19.91 -4.31
CA ALA A 514 -2.05 20.18 -3.31
C ALA A 514 -2.49 18.90 -2.58
N LEU A 515 -2.50 17.76 -3.29
CA LEU A 515 -2.77 16.46 -2.70
C LEU A 515 -1.69 16.10 -1.67
N GLN A 516 -0.42 16.34 -1.98
CA GLN A 516 0.67 16.09 -1.03
C GLN A 516 0.58 16.98 0.22
N ILE A 517 0.22 18.25 0.05
CA ILE A 517 -0.04 19.16 1.17
C ILE A 517 -1.20 18.66 2.05
N PHE A 518 -2.26 18.15 1.42
CA PHE A 518 -3.41 17.56 2.10
C PHE A 518 -3.07 16.26 2.84
N LEU A 519 -2.24 15.41 2.24
CA LEU A 519 -1.79 14.17 2.89
C LEU A 519 -0.86 14.45 4.07
N ASN A 520 -0.02 15.49 3.98
CA ASN A 520 0.91 15.88 5.03
C ASN A 520 1.77 14.69 5.49
N SER A 521 2.51 14.06 4.57
CA SER A 521 3.26 12.84 4.86
C SER A 521 4.34 13.06 5.94
N PRO A 522 4.49 12.11 6.90
CA PRO A 522 5.57 12.04 7.89
C PRO A 522 6.93 11.72 7.24
N PRO A 523 8.05 11.72 8.01
CA PRO A 523 9.42 11.57 7.46
C PRO A 523 9.75 10.14 7.04
N SER A 524 8.86 9.19 7.33
CA SER A 524 8.90 7.81 6.85
C SER A 524 7.48 7.30 6.74
N GLU A 525 7.20 6.55 5.68
CA GLU A 525 5.96 5.79 5.50
C GLU A 525 6.35 4.32 5.33
N PRO A 526 5.49 3.33 5.67
CA PRO A 526 5.80 1.91 5.44
C PRO A 526 6.08 1.54 3.98
N ARG A 527 5.56 2.35 3.06
CA ARG A 527 5.88 2.37 1.63
C ARG A 527 5.60 3.76 1.10
N GLU A 528 6.53 4.29 0.32
CA GLU A 528 6.31 5.52 -0.44
C GLU A 528 5.23 5.30 -1.52
N ARG A 529 4.31 6.27 -1.67
CA ARG A 529 3.05 6.12 -2.40
C ARG A 529 2.99 6.96 -3.67
N ASP A 530 3.92 6.76 -4.58
CA ASP A 530 4.00 7.49 -5.84
C ASP A 530 2.71 7.45 -6.68
N TYR A 531 1.99 6.32 -6.65
CA TYR A 531 0.72 6.09 -7.32
C TYR A 531 -0.38 7.10 -6.98
N ILE A 532 -0.33 7.80 -5.85
CA ILE A 532 -1.33 8.81 -5.49
C ILE A 532 -1.20 10.08 -6.35
N TYR A 533 -0.03 10.34 -6.91
CA TYR A 533 0.26 11.51 -7.75
C TYR A 533 0.11 11.26 -9.24
N VAL A 534 -0.30 10.04 -9.62
CA VAL A 534 -0.40 9.59 -11.01
C VAL A 534 -1.29 10.48 -11.87
N GLY A 535 -2.26 11.18 -11.25
CA GLY A 535 -3.07 12.20 -11.90
C GLY A 535 -2.26 13.43 -12.34
N SER A 536 -1.29 13.90 -11.55
CA SER A 536 -0.42 15.01 -11.99
C SER A 536 0.47 14.59 -13.16
N PHE A 537 0.93 13.34 -13.18
CA PHE A 537 1.72 12.80 -14.30
C PHE A 537 0.88 12.68 -15.57
N TYR A 538 -0.39 12.29 -15.45
CA TYR A 538 -1.37 12.30 -16.55
C TYR A 538 -1.51 13.70 -17.18
N PHE A 539 -1.67 14.75 -16.36
CA PHE A 539 -1.81 16.11 -16.88
C PHE A 539 -0.50 16.67 -17.45
N PHE A 540 0.66 16.26 -16.91
CA PHE A 540 1.94 16.59 -17.52
C PHE A 540 2.09 15.97 -18.91
N ALA A 541 1.60 14.75 -19.12
CA ALA A 541 1.62 14.09 -20.43
C ALA A 541 0.79 14.82 -21.50
N ILE A 542 -0.22 15.61 -21.10
CA ILE A 542 -0.92 16.51 -22.01
C ILE A 542 0.04 17.56 -22.57
N TRP A 543 0.83 18.20 -21.71
CA TRP A 543 1.84 19.14 -22.15
C TRP A 543 2.92 18.46 -22.97
N LEU A 544 3.36 17.26 -22.59
CA LEU A 544 4.31 16.48 -23.40
C LEU A 544 3.82 16.34 -24.84
N GLY A 545 2.55 15.95 -25.05
CA GLY A 545 1.93 15.92 -26.37
C GLY A 545 1.94 17.28 -27.07
N LEU A 546 1.49 18.34 -26.39
CA LEU A 546 1.47 19.71 -26.95
C LEU A 546 2.88 20.24 -27.30
N GLY A 547 3.94 19.69 -26.68
CA GLY A 547 5.32 19.97 -27.03
C GLY A 547 5.66 19.64 -28.50
N VAL A 548 5.00 18.65 -29.08
CA VAL A 548 5.14 18.30 -30.51
C VAL A 548 4.71 19.48 -31.40
N MET A 549 3.62 20.17 -31.04
CA MET A 549 3.19 21.37 -31.76
C MET A 549 4.14 22.54 -31.57
N ALA A 550 4.69 22.69 -30.37
CA ALA A 550 5.70 23.71 -30.07
C ALA A 550 6.94 23.55 -30.97
N LEU A 551 7.44 22.32 -31.12
CA LEU A 551 8.55 21.99 -32.00
C LEU A 551 8.20 22.24 -33.47
N ALA A 552 7.00 21.85 -33.91
CA ALA A 552 6.55 22.11 -35.28
C ALA A 552 6.43 23.61 -35.56
N GLU A 553 5.97 24.42 -34.60
CA GLU A 553 5.94 25.87 -34.75
C GLU A 553 7.35 26.47 -34.79
N GLY A 554 8.25 26.06 -33.89
CA GLY A 554 9.64 26.53 -33.87
C GLY A 554 10.40 26.20 -35.16
N LEU A 555 10.14 25.03 -35.74
CA LEU A 555 10.80 24.58 -36.98
C LEU A 555 10.24 25.27 -38.25
N ARG A 556 9.11 25.99 -38.16
CA ARG A 556 8.48 26.68 -39.30
C ARG A 556 9.38 27.73 -39.95
N ALA A 557 10.31 28.31 -39.18
CA ALA A 557 11.29 29.24 -39.73
C ALA A 557 12.21 28.57 -40.77
N TYR A 558 12.57 27.31 -40.54
CA TYR A 558 13.58 26.56 -41.31
C TYR A 558 12.98 25.61 -42.34
N LEU A 559 11.82 25.01 -42.06
CA LEU A 559 11.15 24.06 -42.96
C LEU A 559 9.73 24.54 -43.31
N LYS A 560 9.55 25.06 -44.52
CA LYS A 560 8.31 25.71 -44.97
C LYS A 560 7.19 24.75 -45.36
N SER A 561 7.53 23.54 -45.81
CA SER A 561 6.54 22.51 -46.14
C SER A 561 5.89 21.98 -44.85
N ASP A 562 4.61 22.26 -44.65
CA ASP A 562 3.86 21.81 -43.46
C ASP A 562 3.87 20.29 -43.33
N MET A 563 3.75 19.56 -44.45
CA MET A 563 3.78 18.10 -44.43
C MET A 563 5.15 17.57 -44.00
N ALA A 564 6.23 18.05 -44.60
CA ALA A 564 7.57 17.60 -44.24
C ALA A 564 7.92 17.95 -42.79
N ARG A 565 7.55 19.16 -42.35
CA ARG A 565 7.80 19.63 -40.99
C ARG A 565 7.01 18.84 -39.95
N ASN A 566 5.70 18.71 -40.14
CA ASN A 566 4.85 18.00 -39.18
C ASN A 566 5.19 16.50 -39.17
N GLY A 567 5.48 15.91 -40.33
CA GLY A 567 5.92 14.51 -40.43
C GLY A 567 7.25 14.25 -39.71
N LEU A 568 8.24 15.14 -39.88
CA LEU A 568 9.53 15.03 -39.19
C LEU A 568 9.35 15.16 -37.67
N VAL A 569 8.66 16.19 -37.20
CA VAL A 569 8.50 16.46 -35.76
C VAL A 569 7.69 15.36 -35.07
N VAL A 570 6.58 14.90 -35.68
CA VAL A 570 5.80 13.78 -35.14
C VAL A 570 6.63 12.50 -35.14
N GLY A 571 7.35 12.19 -36.24
CA GLY A 571 8.19 11.01 -36.34
C GLY A 571 9.30 10.97 -35.28
N LEU A 572 10.03 12.06 -35.09
CA LEU A 572 11.07 12.17 -34.06
C LEU A 572 10.49 12.12 -32.65
N SER A 573 9.35 12.79 -32.41
CA SER A 573 8.73 12.81 -31.08
C SER A 573 8.15 11.45 -30.69
N LEU A 574 7.73 10.62 -31.65
CA LEU A 574 7.29 9.23 -31.39
C LEU A 574 8.43 8.32 -30.92
N LEU A 575 9.71 8.68 -31.17
CA LEU A 575 10.84 7.93 -30.61
C LEU A 575 10.90 8.04 -29.08
N VAL A 576 10.34 9.10 -28.49
CA VAL A 576 10.33 9.31 -27.03
C VAL A 576 9.52 8.22 -26.31
N PRO A 577 8.22 7.99 -26.59
CA PRO A 577 7.50 6.89 -25.97
C PRO A 577 8.02 5.51 -26.37
N VAL A 578 8.57 5.33 -27.58
CA VAL A 578 9.21 4.06 -27.97
C VAL A 578 10.42 3.77 -27.09
N MET A 579 11.27 4.77 -26.81
CA MET A 579 12.41 4.64 -25.90
C MET A 579 11.97 4.35 -24.47
N MET A 580 10.94 5.04 -23.97
CA MET A 580 10.38 4.78 -22.63
C MET A 580 9.90 3.33 -22.52
N GLY A 581 9.09 2.88 -23.48
CA GLY A 581 8.59 1.51 -23.52
C GLY A 581 9.70 0.47 -23.65
N ALA A 582 10.75 0.74 -24.44
CA ALA A 582 11.86 -0.19 -24.63
C ALA A 582 12.76 -0.33 -23.39
N LYS A 583 12.98 0.77 -22.66
CA LYS A 583 13.81 0.78 -21.44
C LYS A 583 13.07 0.16 -20.25
N SER A 584 11.79 0.50 -20.07
CA SER A 584 11.02 0.04 -18.92
C SER A 584 10.25 -1.28 -19.12
N TRP A 585 10.48 -2.01 -20.22
CA TRP A 585 9.73 -3.24 -20.46
C TRP A 585 10.09 -4.35 -19.49
N ASP A 586 11.38 -4.53 -19.20
CA ASP A 586 11.89 -5.64 -18.38
C ASP A 586 11.57 -5.47 -16.89
N ASN A 587 11.46 -4.23 -16.41
CA ASN A 587 11.07 -3.90 -15.04
C ASN A 587 9.56 -3.73 -14.82
N HIS A 588 8.75 -3.67 -15.88
CA HIS A 588 7.28 -3.72 -15.77
C HIS A 588 6.68 -5.07 -16.14
N ASN A 589 7.46 -5.98 -16.74
CA ASN A 589 7.00 -7.33 -17.03
C ASN A 589 6.89 -8.17 -15.75
N ARG A 590 5.64 -8.36 -15.29
CA ARG A 590 5.32 -9.18 -14.12
C ARG A 590 4.89 -10.60 -14.47
N ASN A 591 5.03 -11.03 -15.73
CA ASN A 591 4.86 -12.45 -16.04
C ASN A 591 5.84 -13.28 -15.23
N HIS A 592 5.44 -14.50 -14.90
CA HIS A 592 6.25 -15.47 -14.15
C HIS A 592 6.58 -15.05 -12.70
N ARG A 593 5.95 -14.01 -12.16
CA ARG A 593 6.14 -13.57 -10.77
C ARG A 593 5.18 -14.29 -9.81
N TYR A 594 5.52 -15.51 -9.40
CA TYR A 594 4.63 -16.36 -8.56
C TYR A 594 4.91 -16.29 -7.06
N HIS A 595 5.97 -15.60 -6.64
CA HIS A 595 6.53 -15.76 -5.31
C HIS A 595 5.58 -15.34 -4.17
N SER A 596 4.75 -14.31 -4.33
CA SER A 596 3.79 -13.89 -3.29
C SER A 596 2.84 -15.04 -2.89
N VAL A 597 2.28 -15.74 -3.88
CA VAL A 597 1.42 -16.91 -3.67
C VAL A 597 2.19 -18.12 -3.14
N ASP A 598 3.41 -18.36 -3.66
CA ASP A 598 4.25 -19.46 -3.19
C ASP A 598 4.69 -19.27 -1.75
N PHE A 599 5.05 -18.05 -1.35
CA PHE A 599 5.37 -17.67 0.02
C PHE A 599 4.19 -17.95 0.97
N ALA A 600 2.98 -17.52 0.61
CA ALA A 600 1.77 -17.81 1.38
C ALA A 600 1.54 -19.33 1.56
N LYS A 601 1.68 -20.11 0.48
CA LYS A 601 1.54 -21.57 0.53
C LYS A 601 2.63 -22.23 1.36
N ASN A 602 3.87 -21.74 1.29
CA ASN A 602 5.01 -22.22 2.06
C ASN A 602 4.79 -22.00 3.57
N LEU A 603 4.29 -20.82 3.94
CA LEU A 603 3.95 -20.50 5.31
C LEU A 603 2.81 -21.38 5.86
N LEU A 604 1.75 -21.59 5.07
CA LEU A 604 0.66 -22.50 5.44
C LEU A 604 1.14 -23.97 5.54
N ASN A 605 1.97 -24.44 4.60
CA ASN A 605 2.52 -25.81 4.61
C ASN A 605 3.47 -26.07 5.78
N SER A 606 4.03 -25.02 6.38
CA SER A 606 4.83 -25.10 7.60
C SER A 606 3.98 -25.38 8.84
N CYS A 607 2.68 -25.10 8.79
CA CYS A 607 1.77 -25.26 9.92
C CYS A 607 1.15 -26.67 9.97
N ALA A 608 1.08 -27.26 11.16
CA ALA A 608 0.29 -28.46 11.43
C ALA A 608 -1.22 -28.24 11.18
N PRO A 609 -2.04 -29.30 11.05
CA PRO A 609 -3.48 -29.17 10.84
C PRO A 609 -4.22 -28.39 11.94
N ASN A 610 -5.23 -27.61 11.56
CA ASN A 610 -6.07 -26.77 12.45
C ASN A 610 -5.28 -25.78 13.33
N ALA A 611 -4.10 -25.38 12.88
CA ALA A 611 -3.21 -24.46 13.58
C ALA A 611 -3.77 -23.03 13.63
N VAL A 612 -3.28 -22.25 14.60
CA VAL A 612 -3.35 -20.79 14.63
C VAL A 612 -2.02 -20.26 14.11
N LEU A 613 -2.03 -19.33 13.17
CA LEU A 613 -0.84 -18.69 12.61
C LEU A 613 -0.94 -17.18 12.81
N PHE A 614 -0.05 -16.63 13.64
CA PHE A 614 0.11 -15.19 13.81
C PHE A 614 0.99 -14.60 12.71
N THR A 615 0.53 -13.52 12.07
CA THR A 615 1.17 -12.85 10.92
C THR A 615 1.32 -11.35 11.14
N GLY A 616 2.24 -10.70 10.42
CA GLY A 616 2.53 -9.28 10.57
C GLY A 616 2.16 -8.47 9.34
N GLY A 617 1.20 -7.56 9.49
CA GLY A 617 0.84 -6.60 8.43
C GLY A 617 0.35 -7.25 7.13
N ASP A 618 0.40 -6.46 6.07
CA ASP A 618 -0.31 -6.71 4.83
C ASP A 618 0.40 -7.76 3.95
N ASN A 619 1.73 -7.64 3.82
CA ASN A 619 2.54 -8.52 2.96
C ASN A 619 2.61 -9.98 3.45
N ASP A 620 2.41 -10.23 4.75
CA ASP A 620 2.20 -11.59 5.24
C ASP A 620 0.76 -12.06 5.01
N THR A 621 -0.20 -11.20 5.34
CA THR A 621 -1.61 -11.60 5.54
C THR A 621 -2.41 -11.67 4.23
N PHE A 622 -2.28 -10.68 3.36
CA PHE A 622 -3.13 -10.59 2.17
C PHE A 622 -2.86 -11.71 1.15
N PRO A 623 -1.61 -12.13 0.90
CA PRO A 623 -1.35 -13.33 0.10
C PRO A 623 -1.94 -14.61 0.71
N LEU A 624 -1.94 -14.75 2.05
CA LEU A 624 -2.56 -15.88 2.75
C LEU A 624 -4.09 -15.87 2.59
N TRP A 625 -4.71 -14.71 2.76
CA TRP A 625 -6.14 -14.53 2.53
C TRP A 625 -6.52 -14.86 1.09
N TYR A 626 -5.73 -14.41 0.10
CA TYR A 626 -5.94 -14.80 -1.30
C TYR A 626 -5.95 -16.32 -1.49
N VAL A 627 -4.91 -17.04 -1.05
CA VAL A 627 -4.84 -18.50 -1.29
C VAL A 627 -5.91 -19.27 -0.52
N GLN A 628 -6.36 -18.79 0.64
CA GLN A 628 -7.45 -19.41 1.42
C GLN A 628 -8.82 -19.11 0.81
N GLU A 629 -9.08 -17.85 0.44
CA GLU A 629 -10.38 -17.41 -0.04
C GLU A 629 -10.62 -17.78 -1.50
N VAL A 630 -9.61 -17.69 -2.35
CA VAL A 630 -9.75 -17.94 -3.79
C VAL A 630 -9.37 -19.37 -4.14
N GLU A 631 -8.16 -19.79 -3.80
CA GLU A 631 -7.64 -21.11 -4.20
C GLU A 631 -8.09 -22.26 -3.28
N GLY A 632 -8.66 -21.96 -2.11
CA GLY A 632 -9.12 -22.96 -1.14
C GLY A 632 -8.00 -23.72 -0.43
N PHE A 633 -6.80 -23.15 -0.36
CA PHE A 633 -5.61 -23.82 0.17
C PHE A 633 -5.51 -23.70 1.69
N ARG A 634 -5.40 -24.82 2.42
CA ARG A 634 -5.19 -24.87 3.89
C ARG A 634 -6.13 -23.97 4.70
N ARG A 635 -7.43 -24.01 4.37
CA ARG A 635 -8.50 -23.31 5.10
C ARG A 635 -8.74 -23.82 6.54
N ASP A 636 -8.05 -24.89 6.94
CA ASP A 636 -8.00 -25.37 8.31
C ASP A 636 -7.16 -24.46 9.23
N VAL A 637 -6.14 -23.78 8.68
CA VAL A 637 -5.26 -22.90 9.45
C VAL A 637 -5.93 -21.54 9.66
N ARG A 638 -5.99 -21.08 10.92
CA ARG A 638 -6.47 -19.74 11.23
C ARG A 638 -5.35 -18.71 11.08
N VAL A 639 -5.42 -17.86 10.06
CA VAL A 639 -4.53 -16.70 9.91
C VAL A 639 -5.01 -15.57 10.81
N CYS A 640 -4.11 -15.04 11.63
CA CYS A 640 -4.39 -14.01 12.64
C CYS A 640 -3.38 -12.86 12.52
N ASN A 641 -3.81 -11.76 11.89
CA ASN A 641 -2.98 -10.57 11.65
C ASN A 641 -2.86 -9.74 12.93
N LEU A 642 -1.63 -9.59 13.43
CA LEU A 642 -1.36 -8.84 14.68
C LEU A 642 -1.66 -7.35 14.57
N SER A 643 -1.56 -6.76 13.38
CA SER A 643 -1.93 -5.36 13.14
C SER A 643 -3.44 -5.13 13.28
N LEU A 644 -4.25 -6.17 13.08
CA LEU A 644 -5.72 -6.13 13.23
C LEU A 644 -6.17 -6.67 14.60
N LEU A 645 -5.37 -7.51 15.26
CA LEU A 645 -5.64 -8.14 16.58
C LEU A 645 -5.73 -7.17 17.77
N GLY A 646 -5.70 -5.86 17.52
CA GLY A 646 -5.99 -4.80 18.48
C GLY A 646 -7.39 -4.19 18.34
N THR A 647 -8.17 -4.64 17.36
CA THR A 647 -9.50 -4.09 17.07
C THR A 647 -10.60 -5.02 17.54
N GLU A 648 -11.66 -4.46 18.10
CA GLU A 648 -12.77 -5.20 18.69
C GLU A 648 -13.52 -6.07 17.66
N TRP A 649 -13.68 -5.58 16.44
CA TRP A 649 -14.32 -6.30 15.35
C TRP A 649 -13.51 -7.54 14.94
N TYR A 650 -12.17 -7.43 14.86
CA TYR A 650 -11.32 -8.53 14.44
C TYR A 650 -11.21 -9.59 15.53
N ILE A 651 -11.11 -9.20 16.80
CA ILE A 651 -11.14 -10.13 17.94
C ILE A 651 -12.45 -10.93 17.93
N GLN A 652 -13.60 -10.27 17.75
CA GLN A 652 -14.90 -10.96 17.63
C GLN A 652 -14.94 -11.89 16.41
N GLN A 653 -14.36 -11.46 15.29
CA GLN A 653 -14.26 -12.29 14.10
C GLN A 653 -13.43 -13.56 14.33
N MET A 654 -12.38 -13.50 15.15
CA MET A 654 -11.56 -14.66 15.52
C MET A 654 -12.29 -15.64 16.47
N LYS A 655 -13.31 -15.19 17.21
CA LYS A 655 -14.15 -16.02 18.11
C LYS A 655 -15.16 -16.90 17.38
N ARG A 656 -15.21 -16.88 16.03
CA ARG A 656 -16.15 -17.70 15.25
C ARG A 656 -15.45 -18.78 14.42
N LYS A 657 -16.17 -19.87 14.15
CA LYS A 657 -15.73 -20.86 13.17
C LYS A 657 -15.74 -20.24 11.76
N THR A 658 -14.71 -20.51 10.97
CA THR A 658 -14.63 -20.03 9.58
C THR A 658 -14.09 -21.16 8.72
N TYR A 659 -14.90 -21.59 7.74
CA TYR A 659 -14.66 -22.81 6.96
C TYR A 659 -14.33 -24.02 7.85
N GLU A 660 -13.19 -24.68 7.60
CA GLU A 660 -12.68 -25.81 8.38
C GLU A 660 -12.00 -25.39 9.69
N SER A 661 -11.63 -24.11 9.86
CA SER A 661 -10.93 -23.63 11.04
C SER A 661 -11.90 -23.32 12.20
N ASP A 662 -11.72 -24.00 13.33
CA ASP A 662 -12.51 -23.75 14.53
C ASP A 662 -12.26 -22.33 15.10
N ALA A 663 -13.19 -21.86 15.93
CA ALA A 663 -13.05 -20.59 16.66
C ALA A 663 -11.77 -20.57 17.51
N LEU A 664 -11.13 -19.40 17.60
CA LEU A 664 -10.01 -19.23 18.51
C LEU A 664 -10.49 -19.30 19.96
N PRO A 665 -9.72 -19.92 20.87
CA PRO A 665 -10.04 -19.95 22.29
C PRO A 665 -9.71 -18.58 22.88
N ILE A 666 -10.57 -17.58 22.69
CA ILE A 666 -10.44 -16.27 23.33
C ILE A 666 -11.47 -16.23 24.45
N SER A 667 -11.00 -16.22 25.70
CA SER A 667 -11.86 -16.23 26.88
C SER A 667 -12.29 -14.84 27.32
N LEU A 668 -11.58 -13.80 26.91
CA LEU A 668 -11.99 -12.42 27.16
C LEU A 668 -13.30 -12.13 26.42
N GLU A 669 -14.20 -11.38 27.06
CA GLU A 669 -15.48 -10.94 26.50
C GLU A 669 -15.37 -9.52 25.94
N PHE A 670 -16.36 -9.10 25.15
CA PHE A 670 -16.33 -7.80 24.45
C PHE A 670 -15.99 -6.63 25.37
N ASP A 671 -16.57 -6.58 26.58
CA ASP A 671 -16.31 -5.52 27.55
C ASP A 671 -14.86 -5.51 28.10
N ASN A 672 -14.08 -6.57 27.90
CA ASN A 672 -12.67 -6.61 28.26
C ASN A 672 -11.76 -6.02 27.17
N PHE A 673 -12.21 -5.92 25.92
CA PHE A 673 -11.38 -5.50 24.78
C PHE A 673 -12.04 -4.47 23.87
N ASN A 674 -13.19 -3.92 24.26
CA ASN A 674 -13.85 -2.82 23.57
C ASN A 674 -12.90 -1.61 23.41
N LYS A 675 -13.19 -0.71 22.48
CA LYS A 675 -12.42 0.51 22.24
C LYS A 675 -12.21 1.29 23.56
N GLY A 676 -10.99 1.76 23.82
CA GLY A 676 -10.61 2.43 25.08
C GLY A 676 -10.26 1.47 26.23
N LYS A 677 -10.70 0.20 26.17
CA LYS A 677 -10.48 -0.78 27.24
C LYS A 677 -9.28 -1.68 26.93
N ASN A 678 -8.30 -1.68 27.84
CA ASN A 678 -7.08 -2.48 27.73
C ASN A 678 -6.37 -2.29 26.37
N ASP A 679 -6.51 -1.12 25.74
CA ASP A 679 -5.75 -0.74 24.53
C ASP A 679 -4.25 -0.77 24.84
N ILE A 680 -3.90 -0.31 26.04
CA ILE A 680 -2.60 -0.42 26.67
C ILE A 680 -2.83 -0.93 28.11
N VAL A 681 -2.09 -1.96 28.50
CA VAL A 681 -2.04 -2.51 29.86
C VAL A 681 -0.64 -2.24 30.39
N PRO A 682 -0.46 -1.17 31.21
CA PRO A 682 0.86 -0.74 31.63
C PRO A 682 1.54 -1.77 32.54
N PHE A 683 2.87 -1.83 32.46
CA PHE A 683 3.66 -2.60 33.41
C PHE A 683 3.71 -1.87 34.76
N TYR A 684 3.27 -2.53 35.81
CA TYR A 684 3.36 -2.03 37.18
C TYR A 684 3.75 -3.17 38.11
N GLU A 685 5.01 -3.23 38.53
CA GLU A 685 5.51 -4.34 39.33
C GLU A 685 4.84 -4.39 40.72
N VAL A 686 4.11 -5.47 41.00
CA VAL A 686 3.48 -5.72 42.29
C VAL A 686 4.38 -6.64 43.13
N PRO A 687 4.85 -6.20 44.32
CA PRO A 687 5.85 -6.95 45.09
C PRO A 687 5.46 -8.41 45.41
N GLY A 688 4.17 -8.70 45.58
CA GLY A 688 3.66 -10.03 45.90
C GLY A 688 3.74 -11.05 44.77
N VAL A 689 3.83 -10.61 43.51
CA VAL A 689 3.89 -11.48 42.32
C VAL A 689 5.10 -11.18 41.43
N LYS A 690 6.07 -10.40 41.92
CA LYS A 690 7.28 -10.03 41.17
C LYS A 690 8.09 -11.24 40.64
N ASN A 691 7.99 -12.38 41.32
CA ASN A 691 8.69 -13.62 40.94
C ASN A 691 7.94 -14.47 39.90
N GLY A 692 6.71 -14.10 39.55
CA GLY A 692 5.90 -14.77 38.55
C GLY A 692 4.40 -14.70 38.85
N ILE A 693 3.59 -14.61 37.81
CA ILE A 693 2.13 -14.77 37.89
C ILE A 693 1.66 -15.89 36.95
N ASP A 694 0.69 -16.67 37.41
CA ASP A 694 0.03 -17.69 36.59
C ASP A 694 -0.75 -16.99 35.47
N LEU A 695 -0.47 -17.35 34.22
CA LEU A 695 -1.06 -16.71 33.06
C LEU A 695 -2.59 -16.92 32.99
N LYS A 696 -3.09 -18.11 33.34
CA LYS A 696 -4.54 -18.37 33.35
C LYS A 696 -5.22 -17.54 34.42
N GLN A 697 -4.60 -17.42 35.59
CA GLN A 697 -5.10 -16.56 36.67
C GLN A 697 -5.07 -15.09 36.26
N TYR A 698 -3.98 -14.61 35.65
CA TYR A 698 -3.86 -13.24 35.16
C TYR A 698 -4.97 -12.89 34.17
N VAL A 699 -5.20 -13.73 33.15
CA VAL A 699 -6.28 -13.52 32.18
C VAL A 699 -7.65 -13.54 32.86
N ASN A 700 -7.87 -14.41 33.84
CA ASN A 700 -9.12 -14.43 34.60
C ASN A 700 -9.32 -13.17 35.46
N LEU A 701 -8.25 -12.60 36.03
CA LEU A 701 -8.30 -11.33 36.77
C LEU A 701 -8.65 -10.16 35.83
N ILE A 702 -8.10 -10.13 34.61
CA ILE A 702 -8.49 -9.17 33.57
C ILE A 702 -9.96 -9.37 33.20
N LYS A 703 -10.39 -10.61 32.93
CA LYS A 703 -11.77 -10.95 32.57
C LYS A 703 -12.78 -10.43 33.60
N THR A 704 -12.46 -10.58 34.88
CA THR A 704 -13.33 -10.21 36.00
C THR A 704 -13.18 -8.74 36.43
N ASN A 705 -12.37 -7.94 35.73
CA ASN A 705 -12.04 -6.56 36.12
C ASN A 705 -11.63 -6.46 37.61
N ASN A 706 -10.79 -7.38 38.06
CA ASN A 706 -10.50 -7.52 39.48
C ASN A 706 -9.75 -6.28 40.02
N PRO A 707 -10.21 -5.63 41.10
CA PRO A 707 -9.57 -4.44 41.66
C PRO A 707 -8.10 -4.66 42.08
N ALA A 708 -7.70 -5.88 42.42
CA ALA A 708 -6.32 -6.21 42.78
C ALA A 708 -5.33 -6.10 41.60
N LEU A 709 -5.85 -6.06 40.37
CA LEU A 709 -5.07 -5.90 39.14
C LEU A 709 -5.20 -4.48 38.57
N GLN A 710 -5.79 -3.54 39.31
CA GLN A 710 -6.04 -2.19 38.81
C GLN A 710 -5.27 -1.12 39.59
N VAL A 711 -4.82 -0.10 38.88
CA VAL A 711 -4.19 1.10 39.46
C VAL A 711 -4.89 2.35 38.97
N PRO A 712 -4.95 3.42 39.79
CA PRO A 712 -5.52 4.69 39.37
C PRO A 712 -4.61 5.40 38.37
N LEU A 713 -5.21 5.91 37.30
CA LEU A 713 -4.64 6.85 36.35
C LEU A 713 -4.67 8.27 36.94
N THR A 714 -3.90 9.18 36.35
CA THR A 714 -3.81 10.58 36.78
C THR A 714 -5.15 11.32 36.72
N ASN A 715 -6.07 10.87 35.87
CA ASN A 715 -7.44 11.39 35.73
C ASN A 715 -8.44 10.77 36.73
N GLY A 716 -8.00 9.81 37.56
CA GLY A 716 -8.82 9.11 38.55
C GLY A 716 -9.43 7.79 38.08
N ASP A 717 -9.33 7.45 36.79
CA ASP A 717 -9.84 6.19 36.25
C ASP A 717 -8.96 5.00 36.66
N MET A 718 -9.54 3.81 36.77
CA MET A 718 -8.78 2.60 37.08
C MET A 718 -8.39 1.87 35.80
N THR A 719 -7.10 1.56 35.64
CA THR A 719 -6.60 0.73 34.53
C THR A 719 -6.04 -0.59 35.02
N SER A 720 -6.19 -1.65 34.22
CA SER A 720 -5.56 -2.94 34.49
C SER A 720 -4.04 -2.83 34.31
N VAL A 721 -3.26 -3.58 35.07
CA VAL A 721 -1.79 -3.60 34.94
C VAL A 721 -1.24 -4.99 34.66
N LEU A 722 -0.06 -5.06 34.04
CA LEU A 722 0.78 -6.25 34.06
C LEU A 722 1.62 -6.24 35.34
N PRO A 723 1.32 -7.10 36.34
CA PRO A 723 1.87 -6.97 37.68
C PRO A 723 3.27 -7.60 37.84
N SER A 724 3.72 -8.37 36.85
CA SER A 724 4.97 -9.12 36.88
C SER A 724 5.56 -9.24 35.49
N SER A 725 6.89 -9.18 35.40
CA SER A 725 7.62 -9.39 34.16
C SER A 725 7.82 -10.87 33.85
N VAL A 726 7.44 -11.76 34.77
CA VAL A 726 7.56 -13.22 34.64
C VAL A 726 6.16 -13.81 34.58
N LEU A 727 5.89 -14.57 33.52
CA LEU A 727 4.66 -15.32 33.34
C LEU A 727 4.97 -16.82 33.44
N PHE A 728 4.05 -17.59 34.03
CA PHE A 728 4.11 -19.04 33.93
C PHE A 728 2.75 -19.64 33.60
N LEU A 729 2.77 -20.76 32.87
CA LEU A 729 1.59 -21.50 32.44
C LEU A 729 1.71 -22.95 32.92
N PRO A 730 0.83 -23.44 33.80
CA PRO A 730 0.81 -24.83 34.21
C PRO A 730 0.54 -25.77 33.04
N ILE A 731 1.26 -26.89 33.04
CA ILE A 731 1.22 -27.90 32.00
C ILE A 731 0.55 -29.18 32.52
N ASP A 732 -0.53 -29.61 31.87
CA ASP A 732 -1.09 -30.95 32.06
C ASP A 732 -0.34 -31.94 31.17
N LYS A 733 0.63 -32.64 31.77
CA LYS A 733 1.46 -33.64 31.08
C LYS A 733 0.63 -34.80 30.53
N ALA A 734 -0.38 -35.25 31.27
CA ALA A 734 -1.24 -36.36 30.83
C ALA A 734 -2.06 -35.98 29.59
N ALA A 735 -2.57 -34.75 29.54
CA ALA A 735 -3.26 -34.23 28.37
C ALA A 735 -2.33 -34.10 27.15
N ILE A 736 -1.11 -33.59 27.34
CA ILE A 736 -0.10 -33.46 26.27
C ILE A 736 0.28 -34.83 25.70
N ASP A 737 0.53 -35.80 26.57
CA ASP A 737 0.92 -37.15 26.17
C ASP A 737 -0.22 -37.85 25.42
N LYS A 738 -1.46 -37.73 25.92
CA LYS A 738 -2.65 -38.25 25.24
C LYS A 738 -2.87 -37.62 23.86
N ALA A 739 -2.55 -36.33 23.70
CA ALA A 739 -2.65 -35.61 22.44
C ALA A 739 -1.47 -35.87 21.48
N ASN A 740 -0.42 -36.56 21.93
CA ASN A 740 0.84 -36.72 21.19
C ASN A 740 1.40 -35.38 20.67
N PHE A 741 1.24 -34.30 21.45
CA PHE A 741 1.63 -32.95 21.02
C PHE A 741 3.15 -32.78 20.95
N VAL A 742 3.89 -33.46 21.85
CA VAL A 742 5.35 -33.42 21.95
C VAL A 742 5.96 -34.72 21.42
N PRO A 743 6.97 -34.63 20.52
CA PRO A 743 7.73 -35.79 20.06
C PRO A 743 8.34 -36.60 21.20
N ALA A 744 8.39 -37.93 21.05
CA ALA A 744 8.81 -38.85 22.13
C ALA A 744 10.19 -38.51 22.72
N ASN A 745 11.14 -38.06 21.90
CA ASN A 745 12.49 -37.68 22.33
C ASN A 745 12.56 -36.40 23.17
N LEU A 746 11.50 -35.58 23.18
CA LEU A 746 11.42 -34.34 23.95
C LEU A 746 10.52 -34.44 25.19
N ARG A 747 9.78 -35.55 25.37
CA ARG A 747 8.82 -35.72 26.47
C ARG A 747 9.46 -35.63 27.85
N SER A 748 10.68 -36.16 28.00
CA SER A 748 11.44 -36.09 29.26
C SER A 748 11.83 -34.66 29.68
N MET A 749 11.82 -33.72 28.74
CA MET A 749 12.15 -32.31 29.00
C MET A 749 10.93 -31.46 29.33
N VAL A 750 9.72 -32.01 29.24
CA VAL A 750 8.48 -31.30 29.60
C VAL A 750 8.42 -31.09 31.11
N LYS A 751 8.41 -29.84 31.54
CA LYS A 751 8.28 -29.45 32.95
C LYS A 751 6.80 -29.35 33.35
N ASP A 752 6.53 -29.16 34.65
CA ASP A 752 5.17 -28.93 35.15
C ASP A 752 4.63 -27.53 34.79
N THR A 753 5.53 -26.61 34.44
CA THR A 753 5.20 -25.23 34.05
C THR A 753 6.05 -24.78 32.86
N LEU A 754 5.46 -24.00 31.96
CA LEU A 754 6.15 -23.17 30.97
C LEU A 754 6.34 -21.79 31.61
N GLN A 755 7.58 -21.35 31.82
CA GLN A 755 7.89 -20.06 32.46
C GLN A 755 8.82 -19.22 31.58
N TRP A 756 8.52 -17.94 31.40
CA TRP A 756 9.33 -17.00 30.63
C TRP A 756 9.22 -15.57 31.16
N THR A 757 10.19 -14.74 30.78
CA THR A 757 10.21 -13.32 31.13
C THR A 757 9.75 -12.51 29.91
N ILE A 758 8.58 -11.87 30.01
CA ILE A 758 8.02 -11.04 28.95
C ILE A 758 8.68 -9.63 28.90
N GLY A 759 9.34 -9.23 30.00
CA GLY A 759 10.04 -7.96 30.15
C GLY A 759 9.25 -6.94 30.97
N LYS A 760 9.90 -5.82 31.31
CA LYS A 760 9.28 -4.67 32.00
C LYS A 760 8.72 -3.70 30.97
N LYS A 761 7.70 -4.14 30.23
CA LYS A 761 7.07 -3.39 29.14
C LYS A 761 5.56 -3.45 29.23
N ASP A 762 4.92 -2.40 28.75
CA ASP A 762 3.47 -2.35 28.62
C ASP A 762 3.02 -3.40 27.59
N LEU A 763 1.84 -3.99 27.82
CA LEU A 763 1.19 -4.85 26.84
C LEU A 763 0.21 -4.02 26.02
N TYR A 764 0.25 -4.18 24.71
CA TYR A 764 -0.82 -3.68 23.86
C TYR A 764 -1.92 -4.72 23.77
N LYS A 765 -3.13 -4.30 23.35
CA LYS A 765 -4.26 -5.22 23.21
C LYS A 765 -3.94 -6.50 22.40
N PRO A 766 -3.22 -6.45 21.25
CA PRO A 766 -2.82 -7.67 20.54
C PRO A 766 -2.02 -8.64 21.43
N ASP A 767 -1.11 -8.14 22.26
CA ASP A 767 -0.31 -8.95 23.18
C ASP A 767 -1.19 -9.64 24.22
N LEU A 768 -2.15 -8.91 24.81
CA LEU A 768 -3.10 -9.44 25.76
C LEU A 768 -3.97 -10.56 25.15
N ILE A 769 -4.45 -10.36 23.92
CA ILE A 769 -5.27 -11.36 23.23
C ILE A 769 -4.44 -12.60 22.85
N MET A 770 -3.19 -12.43 22.38
CA MET A 770 -2.28 -13.55 22.15
C MET A 770 -2.04 -14.35 23.44
N LEU A 771 -1.82 -13.67 24.57
CA LEU A 771 -1.64 -14.28 25.88
C LEU A 771 -2.90 -15.05 26.33
N ASP A 772 -4.10 -14.52 26.10
CA ASP A 772 -5.37 -15.21 26.35
C ASP A 772 -5.51 -16.49 25.50
N ILE A 773 -5.22 -16.41 24.20
CA ILE A 773 -5.22 -17.57 23.31
C ILE A 773 -4.25 -18.64 23.83
N ILE A 774 -3.03 -18.26 24.20
CA ILE A 774 -2.02 -19.19 24.74
C ILE A 774 -2.51 -19.82 26.05
N ALA A 775 -3.06 -19.01 26.97
CA ALA A 775 -3.53 -19.46 28.28
C ALA A 775 -4.64 -20.51 28.19
N THR A 776 -5.55 -20.35 27.23
CA THR A 776 -6.80 -21.12 27.16
C THR A 776 -6.79 -22.22 26.11
N ASN A 777 -5.80 -22.22 25.21
CA ASN A 777 -5.60 -23.26 24.20
C ASN A 777 -5.41 -24.66 24.79
N ASN A 778 -4.82 -24.77 25.99
CA ASN A 778 -4.54 -26.06 26.67
C ASN A 778 -3.84 -27.08 25.76
N TRP A 779 -2.96 -26.61 24.87
CA TRP A 779 -2.23 -27.44 23.89
C TRP A 779 -3.12 -28.28 22.97
N LYS A 780 -4.38 -27.87 22.75
CA LYS A 780 -5.32 -28.56 21.83
C LYS A 780 -5.07 -28.20 20.37
N ARG A 781 -4.73 -26.93 20.09
CA ARG A 781 -4.39 -26.46 18.75
C ARG A 781 -2.91 -26.04 18.69
N PRO A 782 -2.19 -26.39 17.62
CA PRO A 782 -0.85 -25.84 17.39
C PRO A 782 -0.91 -24.32 17.20
N ILE A 783 -0.03 -23.58 17.87
CA ILE A 783 0.11 -22.13 17.72
C ILE A 783 1.42 -21.86 16.99
N TYR A 784 1.36 -21.09 15.91
CA TYR A 784 2.48 -20.73 15.06
C TYR A 784 2.62 -19.22 14.93
N PHE A 785 3.86 -18.78 14.74
CA PHE A 785 4.25 -17.41 14.47
C PHE A 785 5.02 -17.37 13.15
N ALA A 786 4.65 -16.48 12.23
CA ALA A 786 5.39 -16.31 10.98
C ALA A 786 6.83 -15.86 11.26
N SER A 787 7.80 -16.37 10.51
CA SER A 787 9.22 -16.02 10.70
C SER A 787 9.55 -14.57 10.36
N THR A 788 8.67 -13.90 9.62
CA THR A 788 8.71 -12.50 9.17
C THR A 788 8.36 -11.49 10.26
N LEU A 789 7.83 -11.94 11.40
CA LEU A 789 7.44 -11.06 12.51
C LEU A 789 8.64 -10.35 13.14
N ALA A 790 8.41 -9.13 13.60
CA ALA A 790 9.36 -8.39 14.43
C ALA A 790 9.63 -9.13 15.77
N PRO A 791 10.84 -9.00 16.36
CA PRO A 791 11.21 -9.71 17.59
C PRO A 791 10.23 -9.56 18.76
N ASP A 792 9.63 -8.38 18.94
CA ASP A 792 8.68 -8.12 20.02
C ASP A 792 7.37 -8.90 19.90
N ASN A 793 6.95 -9.25 18.67
CA ASN A 793 5.70 -9.94 18.38
C ASN A 793 5.72 -11.42 18.81
N TYR A 794 6.89 -11.97 19.16
CA TYR A 794 7.02 -13.34 19.68
C TYR A 794 6.80 -13.44 21.20
N LEU A 795 6.45 -12.34 21.89
CA LEU A 795 6.19 -12.31 23.34
C LEU A 795 7.32 -12.88 24.22
N SER A 796 8.57 -12.78 23.74
CA SER A 796 9.75 -13.38 24.39
C SER A 796 9.68 -14.91 24.56
N LEU A 797 8.89 -15.60 23.74
CA LEU A 797 8.67 -17.05 23.81
C LEU A 797 9.59 -17.86 22.89
N LYS A 798 10.52 -17.23 22.14
CA LYS A 798 11.35 -17.94 21.14
C LYS A 798 12.07 -19.19 21.69
N SER A 799 12.52 -19.18 22.94
CA SER A 799 13.17 -20.35 23.57
C SER A 799 12.26 -21.58 23.72
N TYR A 800 10.94 -21.39 23.66
CA TYR A 800 9.91 -22.42 23.65
C TYR A 800 9.36 -22.70 22.25
N MET A 801 9.96 -22.13 21.20
CA MET A 801 9.48 -22.33 19.83
C MET A 801 10.30 -23.36 19.07
N GLN A 802 9.69 -23.97 18.06
CA GLN A 802 10.33 -24.86 17.08
C GLN A 802 10.05 -24.34 15.68
N LEU A 803 11.09 -24.07 14.88
CA LEU A 803 10.91 -23.66 13.48
C LEU A 803 10.62 -24.89 12.61
N GLU A 804 9.51 -24.85 11.87
CA GLU A 804 9.01 -25.95 11.03
C GLU A 804 8.79 -25.52 9.57
N GLY A 805 9.77 -24.86 8.98
CA GLY A 805 9.72 -24.27 7.64
C GLY A 805 9.82 -22.75 7.76
N TYR A 806 8.74 -22.05 7.41
CA TYR A 806 8.60 -20.59 7.51
C TYR A 806 7.89 -20.12 8.80
N ALA A 807 7.51 -21.06 9.68
CA ALA A 807 6.72 -20.76 10.86
C ALA A 807 7.31 -21.39 12.12
N TYR A 808 7.28 -20.62 13.21
CA TYR A 808 7.68 -21.04 14.55
C TYR A 808 6.49 -21.59 15.31
N ARG A 809 6.50 -22.89 15.62
CA ARG A 809 5.52 -23.55 16.48
C ARG A 809 5.86 -23.32 17.96
N LEU A 810 4.89 -22.86 18.76
CA LEU A 810 5.02 -22.84 20.21
C LEU A 810 4.94 -24.26 20.79
N MET A 811 5.90 -24.60 21.65
CA MET A 811 6.05 -25.90 22.28
C MET A 811 5.98 -25.81 23.82
N PRO A 812 5.47 -26.83 24.52
CA PRO A 812 5.45 -26.90 25.98
C PRO A 812 6.83 -27.24 26.59
N VAL A 813 7.91 -27.13 25.81
CA VAL A 813 9.26 -27.53 26.17
C VAL A 813 10.25 -26.51 25.64
N ALA A 814 11.17 -26.08 26.50
CA ALA A 814 12.33 -25.29 26.10
C ALA A 814 13.53 -26.21 25.94
N ILE A 815 14.23 -26.09 24.81
CA ILE A 815 15.43 -26.87 24.56
C ILE A 815 16.66 -26.06 25.01
N PRO A 816 17.51 -26.59 25.91
CA PRO A 816 18.71 -25.90 26.36
C PRO A 816 19.58 -25.44 25.19
N GLY A 817 19.97 -24.17 25.19
CA GLY A 817 20.79 -23.57 24.14
C GLY A 817 20.05 -23.13 22.88
N ALA A 818 18.73 -23.36 22.77
CA ALA A 818 17.91 -22.96 21.63
C ALA A 818 17.18 -21.63 21.88
N SER A 819 17.91 -20.53 22.13
CA SER A 819 17.32 -19.21 22.43
C SER A 819 16.48 -18.65 21.26
N GLU A 820 16.88 -18.92 20.02
CA GLU A 820 16.19 -18.51 18.79
C GLU A 820 15.19 -19.59 18.28
N GLY A 821 14.72 -20.45 19.18
CA GLY A 821 13.87 -21.60 18.87
C GLY A 821 14.67 -22.82 18.40
N TYR A 822 14.10 -23.99 18.61
CA TYR A 822 14.67 -25.28 18.21
C TYR A 822 14.39 -25.61 16.74
N ILE A 823 15.25 -26.46 16.14
CA ILE A 823 15.05 -27.01 14.80
C ILE A 823 14.86 -28.51 14.91
N ASN A 824 13.68 -29.01 14.54
CA ASN A 824 13.49 -30.43 14.31
C ASN A 824 13.93 -30.75 12.88
N SER A 825 15.14 -31.29 12.73
CA SER A 825 15.77 -31.52 11.42
C SER A 825 14.91 -32.38 10.49
N SER A 826 14.18 -33.38 11.02
CA SER A 826 13.32 -34.26 10.23
C SER A 826 12.11 -33.55 9.62
N ILE A 827 11.38 -32.78 10.45
CA ILE A 827 10.22 -32.00 10.01
C ILE A 827 10.66 -30.88 9.08
N MET A 828 11.70 -30.15 9.49
CA MET A 828 12.24 -29.02 8.74
C MET A 828 12.76 -29.45 7.38
N TYR A 829 13.52 -30.55 7.29
CA TYR A 829 13.99 -31.11 6.01
C TYR A 829 12.80 -31.51 5.12
N ASN A 830 11.81 -32.21 5.66
CA ASN A 830 10.64 -32.60 4.88
C ASN A 830 9.84 -31.39 4.38
N ASN A 831 9.61 -30.38 5.21
CA ASN A 831 8.88 -29.18 4.83
C ASN A 831 9.67 -28.39 3.78
N MET A 832 10.94 -28.08 4.02
CA MET A 832 11.75 -27.23 3.15
C MET A 832 12.16 -27.90 1.82
N MET A 833 12.32 -29.23 1.79
CA MET A 833 12.82 -29.93 0.59
C MET A 833 11.69 -30.55 -0.25
N LYS A 834 10.49 -30.76 0.32
CA LYS A 834 9.40 -31.49 -0.35
C LYS A 834 8.05 -30.79 -0.40
N LYS A 835 7.78 -29.83 0.49
CA LYS A 835 6.45 -29.18 0.59
C LYS A 835 6.43 -27.71 0.19
N THR A 836 7.59 -27.13 -0.12
CA THR A 836 7.71 -25.73 -0.52
C THR A 836 7.67 -25.56 -2.04
N PHE A 837 7.18 -24.41 -2.47
CA PHE A 837 7.09 -23.96 -3.85
C PHE A 837 8.09 -22.82 -4.10
N TRP A 838 8.73 -22.84 -5.26
CA TRP A 838 9.81 -21.91 -5.65
C TRP A 838 9.70 -21.50 -7.13
N ARG A 839 8.47 -21.40 -7.66
CA ARG A 839 8.25 -21.23 -9.10
C ARG A 839 8.93 -19.95 -9.59
N ASP A 840 9.78 -20.08 -10.61
CA ASP A 840 10.47 -18.99 -11.32
C ASP A 840 11.38 -18.10 -10.44
N LEU A 841 11.67 -18.46 -9.18
CA LEU A 841 12.69 -17.76 -8.38
C LEU A 841 14.11 -18.00 -8.89
N ASP A 842 14.33 -19.08 -9.63
CA ASP A 842 15.57 -19.40 -10.31
C ASP A 842 15.67 -18.79 -11.72
N ASN A 843 14.64 -18.08 -12.18
CA ASN A 843 14.59 -17.49 -13.52
C ASN A 843 15.10 -16.04 -13.53
N PRO A 844 16.28 -15.75 -14.13
CA PRO A 844 16.88 -14.41 -14.10
C PRO A 844 16.16 -13.39 -14.99
N ASN A 845 15.24 -13.85 -15.84
CA ASN A 845 14.46 -12.96 -16.69
C ASN A 845 13.29 -12.33 -15.93
N VAL A 846 12.86 -12.91 -14.81
CA VAL A 846 11.83 -12.31 -13.96
C VAL A 846 12.39 -11.08 -13.26
N TYR A 847 11.59 -10.03 -13.19
CA TYR A 847 11.91 -8.86 -12.40
C TYR A 847 11.31 -9.00 -11.00
N TYR A 848 12.15 -8.92 -9.98
CA TYR A 848 11.78 -8.89 -8.57
C TYR A 848 12.17 -7.54 -8.01
N ASP A 849 11.20 -6.80 -7.48
CA ASP A 849 11.45 -5.53 -6.78
C ASP A 849 11.93 -5.78 -5.34
N GLU A 850 12.24 -4.70 -4.61
CA GLU A 850 12.71 -4.75 -3.23
C GLU A 850 11.77 -5.54 -2.30
N THR A 851 10.45 -5.45 -2.50
CA THR A 851 9.46 -6.18 -1.67
C THR A 851 9.66 -7.69 -1.80
N TYR A 852 9.91 -8.18 -3.01
CA TYR A 852 10.17 -9.60 -3.27
C TYR A 852 11.55 -10.03 -2.76
N LYS A 853 12.56 -9.16 -2.85
CA LYS A 853 13.94 -9.44 -2.39
C LYS A 853 14.07 -9.39 -0.86
N GLY A 854 13.18 -8.69 -0.17
CA GLY A 854 13.21 -8.46 1.27
C GLY A 854 12.73 -9.64 2.12
N SER A 855 11.86 -9.35 3.10
CA SER A 855 11.45 -10.28 4.17
C SER A 855 11.07 -11.71 3.71
N PRO A 856 10.32 -11.91 2.61
CA PRO A 856 9.96 -13.26 2.14
C PRO A 856 11.17 -14.14 1.78
N VAL A 857 12.10 -13.64 0.96
CA VAL A 857 13.28 -14.40 0.54
C VAL A 857 14.34 -14.48 1.63
N VAL A 858 14.51 -13.41 2.42
CA VAL A 858 15.43 -13.42 3.56
C VAL A 858 15.02 -14.50 4.56
N SER A 859 13.72 -14.59 4.89
CA SER A 859 13.18 -15.65 5.75
C SER A 859 13.44 -17.06 5.20
N ALA A 860 13.33 -17.24 3.89
CA ALA A 860 13.62 -18.51 3.21
C ALA A 860 15.09 -18.94 3.38
N ARG A 861 16.04 -18.02 3.14
CA ARG A 861 17.48 -18.28 3.32
C ARG A 861 17.81 -18.64 4.75
N ILE A 862 17.27 -17.90 5.73
CA ILE A 862 17.42 -18.20 7.15
C ILE A 862 16.91 -19.62 7.46
N ALA A 863 15.73 -19.99 6.97
CA ALA A 863 15.17 -21.32 7.18
C ALA A 863 16.10 -22.44 6.66
N PHE A 864 16.67 -22.28 5.46
CA PHE A 864 17.65 -23.22 4.92
C PHE A 864 18.94 -23.30 5.75
N PHE A 865 19.48 -22.15 6.17
CA PHE A 865 20.68 -22.10 7.01
C PHE A 865 20.49 -22.79 8.34
N ARG A 866 19.38 -22.51 9.02
CA ARG A 866 19.06 -23.12 10.30
C ARG A 866 18.89 -24.63 10.20
N LEU A 867 18.32 -25.12 9.09
CA LEU A 867 18.23 -26.54 8.81
C LEU A 867 19.62 -27.16 8.58
N ALA A 868 20.45 -26.55 7.72
CA ALA A 868 21.77 -27.06 7.41
C ALA A 868 22.66 -27.12 8.65
N GLU A 869 22.66 -26.06 9.46
CA GLU A 869 23.40 -26.00 10.72
C GLU A 869 22.95 -27.11 11.68
N GLN A 870 21.65 -27.30 11.86
CA GLN A 870 21.14 -28.37 12.72
C GLN A 870 21.55 -29.76 12.23
N LEU A 871 21.49 -30.02 10.93
CA LEU A 871 21.93 -31.29 10.34
C LEU A 871 23.43 -31.52 10.57
N MET A 872 24.26 -30.49 10.51
CA MET A 872 25.70 -30.60 10.81
C MET A 872 25.95 -30.89 12.29
N ARG A 873 25.23 -30.25 13.20
CA ARG A 873 25.27 -30.56 14.65
C ARG A 873 24.89 -32.01 14.95
N GLU A 874 23.98 -32.57 14.15
CA GLU A 874 23.57 -33.98 14.22
C GLU A 874 24.51 -34.94 13.46
N GLY A 875 25.62 -34.46 12.92
CA GLY A 875 26.58 -35.27 12.15
C GLY A 875 26.13 -35.64 10.74
N GLN A 876 24.99 -35.15 10.27
CA GLN A 876 24.40 -35.44 8.95
C GLN A 876 24.90 -34.47 7.87
N LYS A 877 26.23 -34.38 7.70
CA LYS A 877 26.86 -33.42 6.79
C LYS A 877 26.43 -33.57 5.33
N ASP A 878 26.18 -34.79 4.85
CA ASP A 878 25.75 -35.00 3.46
C ASP A 878 24.36 -34.40 3.18
N LYS A 879 23.42 -34.51 4.14
CA LYS A 879 22.12 -33.85 4.02
C LYS A 879 22.24 -32.34 4.15
N ALA A 880 23.11 -31.84 5.03
CA ALA A 880 23.37 -30.41 5.11
C ALA A 880 23.89 -29.85 3.77
N ARG A 881 24.82 -30.58 3.12
CA ARG A 881 25.30 -30.26 1.76
C ARG A 881 24.17 -30.23 0.74
N GLU A 882 23.28 -31.22 0.77
CA GLU A 882 22.11 -31.29 -0.10
C GLU A 882 21.19 -30.07 0.09
N VAL A 883 20.89 -29.70 1.34
CA VAL A 883 20.04 -28.54 1.68
C VAL A 883 20.63 -27.24 1.17
N LEU A 884 21.93 -27.00 1.38
CA LEU A 884 22.62 -25.80 0.91
C LEU A 884 22.62 -25.73 -0.62
N ASN A 885 22.92 -26.83 -1.29
CA ASN A 885 22.91 -26.89 -2.76
C ASN A 885 21.50 -26.72 -3.34
N TYR A 886 20.47 -27.25 -2.67
CA TYR A 886 19.07 -27.04 -3.06
C TYR A 886 18.68 -25.56 -2.91
N SER A 887 19.06 -24.93 -1.80
CA SER A 887 18.83 -23.50 -1.57
C SER A 887 19.47 -22.63 -2.66
N LEU A 888 20.73 -22.90 -3.02
CA LEU A 888 21.43 -22.21 -4.12
C LEU A 888 20.83 -22.49 -5.50
N LYS A 889 20.16 -23.64 -5.67
CA LYS A 889 19.44 -23.98 -6.91
C LYS A 889 18.13 -23.21 -7.03
N VAL A 890 17.36 -23.12 -5.94
CA VAL A 890 16.01 -22.52 -5.98
C VAL A 890 16.00 -21.00 -5.76
N ILE A 891 17.05 -20.45 -5.14
CA ILE A 891 17.23 -19.01 -4.92
C ILE A 891 18.67 -18.62 -5.36
N PRO A 892 19.00 -18.77 -6.66
CA PRO A 892 20.33 -18.46 -7.16
C PRO A 892 20.58 -16.95 -7.22
N ASP A 893 21.84 -16.55 -7.03
CA ASP A 893 22.31 -15.17 -7.11
C ASP A 893 21.93 -14.45 -8.41
N LYS A 894 21.91 -15.19 -9.51
CA LYS A 894 21.61 -14.64 -10.84
C LYS A 894 20.19 -14.06 -10.94
N SER A 895 19.27 -14.57 -10.12
CA SER A 895 17.85 -14.21 -10.14
C SER A 895 17.49 -13.40 -8.90
N ILE A 896 17.94 -13.85 -7.73
CA ILE A 896 17.86 -13.09 -6.47
C ILE A 896 19.28 -12.89 -5.93
N PRO A 897 19.85 -11.68 -6.06
CA PRO A 897 21.20 -11.40 -5.59
C PRO A 897 21.45 -11.81 -4.14
N TYR A 898 22.69 -12.21 -3.85
CA TYR A 898 23.14 -12.41 -2.48
C TYR A 898 23.09 -11.09 -1.70
N GLU A 899 22.43 -11.11 -0.54
CA GLU A 899 22.40 -10.01 0.43
C GLU A 899 23.14 -10.38 1.71
N GLN A 900 23.08 -9.52 2.73
CA GLN A 900 23.81 -9.65 3.99
C GLN A 900 23.76 -11.06 4.60
N THR A 901 22.58 -11.67 4.69
CA THR A 901 22.35 -13.02 5.23
C THR A 901 23.02 -14.11 4.41
N SER A 902 23.14 -13.90 3.09
CA SER A 902 23.76 -14.85 2.15
C SER A 902 25.26 -15.04 2.40
N SER A 903 25.93 -14.11 3.09
CA SER A 903 27.34 -14.27 3.46
C SER A 903 27.59 -15.54 4.28
N ASN A 904 26.57 -16.02 5.01
CA ASN A 904 26.64 -17.27 5.77
C ASN A 904 26.81 -18.53 4.90
N TYR A 905 26.48 -18.50 3.59
CA TYR A 905 26.78 -19.62 2.70
C TYR A 905 28.26 -19.98 2.72
N VAL A 906 29.15 -18.99 2.83
CA VAL A 906 30.61 -19.20 2.79
C VAL A 906 31.04 -20.13 3.93
N ARG A 907 30.67 -19.80 5.17
CA ARG A 907 30.96 -20.64 6.34
C ARG A 907 30.37 -22.04 6.19
N PHE A 908 29.07 -22.14 5.89
CA PHE A 908 28.38 -23.42 5.84
C PHE A 908 28.91 -24.33 4.72
N LEU A 909 29.26 -23.78 3.56
CA LEU A 909 29.83 -24.55 2.45
C LEU A 909 31.23 -25.08 2.80
N PHE A 910 32.07 -24.31 3.51
CA PHE A 910 33.33 -24.85 4.03
C PHE A 910 33.12 -26.02 4.99
N GLU A 911 32.17 -25.91 5.93
CA GLU A 911 31.89 -26.96 6.92
C GLU A 911 31.43 -28.30 6.33
N VAL A 912 30.73 -28.26 5.18
CA VAL A 912 30.30 -29.44 4.42
C VAL A 912 31.28 -29.88 3.33
N GLY A 913 32.44 -29.20 3.19
CA GLY A 913 33.51 -29.56 2.26
C GLY A 913 33.35 -29.04 0.82
N GLU A 914 32.47 -28.07 0.58
CA GLU A 914 32.23 -27.43 -0.73
C GLU A 914 33.11 -26.18 -0.91
N THR A 915 34.42 -26.31 -0.67
CA THR A 915 35.40 -25.20 -0.62
C THR A 915 35.39 -24.34 -1.88
N LYS A 916 35.28 -24.95 -3.06
CA LYS A 916 35.26 -24.20 -4.33
C LYS A 916 34.07 -23.25 -4.42
N LYS A 917 32.86 -23.74 -4.13
CA LYS A 917 31.64 -22.91 -4.14
C LYS A 917 31.68 -21.83 -3.06
N ALA A 918 32.19 -22.15 -1.87
CA ALA A 918 32.36 -21.19 -0.79
C ALA A 918 33.22 -20.00 -1.24
N LEU A 919 34.36 -20.27 -1.89
CA LEU A 919 35.26 -19.24 -2.41
C LEU A 919 34.65 -18.45 -3.57
N GLU A 920 33.87 -19.09 -4.46
CA GLU A 920 33.17 -18.41 -5.55
C GLU A 920 32.11 -17.41 -5.03
N ILE A 921 31.35 -17.79 -4.00
CA ILE A 921 30.37 -16.91 -3.34
C ILE A 921 31.09 -15.79 -2.59
N ALA A 922 32.15 -16.11 -1.85
CA ALA A 922 32.96 -15.12 -1.13
C ALA A 922 33.54 -14.05 -2.08
N GLU A 923 34.09 -14.47 -3.21
CA GLU A 923 34.61 -13.59 -4.27
C GLU A 923 33.50 -12.66 -4.79
N THR A 924 32.34 -13.23 -5.12
CA THR A 924 31.20 -12.47 -5.67
C THR A 924 30.71 -11.40 -4.69
N MET A 925 30.48 -11.79 -3.44
CA MET A 925 29.97 -10.89 -2.41
C MET A 925 31.00 -9.84 -2.01
N ALA A 926 32.27 -10.21 -1.82
CA ALA A 926 33.31 -9.27 -1.44
C ALA A 926 33.59 -8.23 -2.53
N ASN A 927 33.56 -8.62 -3.81
CA ASN A 927 33.72 -7.68 -4.92
C ASN A 927 32.55 -6.69 -5.00
N ARG A 928 31.31 -7.14 -4.78
CA ARG A 928 30.14 -6.24 -4.73
C ARG A 928 30.19 -5.29 -3.55
N ALA A 929 30.52 -5.77 -2.36
CA ALA A 929 30.71 -4.93 -1.18
C ALA A 929 31.82 -3.88 -1.43
N ASP A 930 32.94 -4.27 -2.05
CA ASP A 930 34.01 -3.33 -2.43
C ASP A 930 33.51 -2.25 -3.40
N GLN A 931 32.72 -2.63 -4.41
CA GLN A 931 32.12 -1.71 -5.38
C GLN A 931 31.15 -0.74 -4.71
N ASN A 932 30.20 -1.24 -3.93
CA ASN A 932 29.19 -0.44 -3.22
C ASN A 932 29.86 0.56 -2.27
N LEU A 933 30.76 0.09 -1.40
CA LEU A 933 31.48 0.95 -0.46
C LEU A 933 32.37 1.98 -1.17
N THR A 934 33.00 1.61 -2.29
CA THR A 934 33.77 2.57 -3.11
C THR A 934 32.87 3.63 -3.73
N TYR A 935 31.69 3.24 -4.21
CA TYR A 935 30.68 4.14 -4.77
C TYR A 935 30.17 5.13 -3.72
N ASP A 936 29.75 4.64 -2.55
CA ASP A 936 29.26 5.45 -1.44
C ASP A 936 30.31 6.47 -0.95
N LYS A 937 31.60 6.08 -0.91
CA LYS A 937 32.70 6.99 -0.56
C LYS A 937 32.88 8.13 -1.54
N SER A 938 32.60 7.87 -2.81
CA SER A 938 32.83 8.85 -3.87
C SER A 938 31.86 10.04 -3.79
N GLY A 939 30.75 9.88 -3.05
CA GLY A 939 29.68 10.88 -2.98
C GLY A 939 28.92 11.07 -4.30
N ASN A 940 29.19 10.21 -5.29
CA ASN A 940 28.48 10.23 -6.56
C ASN A 940 27.17 9.43 -6.40
N GLY A 941 26.03 10.11 -6.39
CA GLY A 941 24.70 9.45 -6.34
C GLY A 941 24.12 9.28 -4.94
N ASN A 942 22.90 8.72 -4.88
CA ASN A 942 22.30 8.31 -3.61
C ASN A 942 22.94 7.01 -3.13
N ARG A 943 22.97 6.79 -1.80
CA ARG A 943 23.52 5.55 -1.23
C ARG A 943 22.78 4.35 -1.79
N PHE A 944 23.52 3.35 -2.28
CA PHE A 944 22.96 2.10 -2.78
C PHE A 944 23.16 1.02 -1.72
N GLY A 945 22.09 0.68 -0.99
CA GLY A 945 22.17 -0.20 0.17
C GLY A 945 22.73 0.50 1.41
N SER A 946 23.16 -0.31 2.38
CA SER A 946 23.73 0.16 3.65
C SER A 946 25.22 -0.17 3.73
N PRO A 947 26.11 0.83 3.93
CA PRO A 947 27.54 0.58 4.17
C PRO A 947 27.80 -0.40 5.31
N ASP A 948 26.98 -0.37 6.36
CA ASP A 948 27.09 -1.28 7.51
C ASP A 948 26.83 -2.73 7.08
N SER A 949 25.88 -2.95 6.17
CA SER A 949 25.59 -4.28 5.64
C SER A 949 26.75 -4.81 4.78
N ASP A 950 27.35 -3.98 3.95
CA ASP A 950 28.50 -4.36 3.11
C ASP A 950 29.77 -4.63 3.94
N LEU A 951 30.03 -3.82 4.97
CA LEU A 951 31.12 -4.06 5.92
C LEU A 951 30.90 -5.37 6.70
N TYR A 952 29.66 -5.64 7.12
CA TYR A 952 29.31 -6.89 7.79
C TYR A 952 29.54 -8.11 6.87
N ILE A 953 29.17 -8.02 5.59
CA ILE A 953 29.43 -9.07 4.60
C ILE A 953 30.93 -9.39 4.53
N LEU A 954 31.77 -8.35 4.40
CA LEU A 954 33.22 -8.52 4.32
C LEU A 954 33.79 -9.16 5.59
N GLN A 955 33.37 -8.67 6.77
CA GLN A 955 33.79 -9.23 8.05
C GLN A 955 33.42 -10.72 8.18
N ASN A 956 32.17 -11.08 7.87
CA ASN A 956 31.70 -12.47 7.95
C ASN A 956 32.49 -13.40 7.00
N ILE A 957 32.77 -12.94 5.77
CA ILE A 957 33.58 -13.70 4.79
C ILE A 957 35.01 -13.92 5.31
N VAL A 958 35.63 -12.89 5.88
CA VAL A 958 36.97 -12.97 6.46
C VAL A 958 37.02 -13.98 7.59
N GLU A 959 36.08 -13.91 8.52
CA GLU A 959 35.98 -14.82 9.66
C GLU A 959 35.80 -16.27 9.19
N ALA A 960 34.86 -16.51 8.26
CA ALA A 960 34.62 -17.83 7.68
C ALA A 960 35.88 -18.41 6.99
N CYS A 961 36.65 -17.58 6.26
CA CYS A 961 37.89 -18.02 5.63
C CYS A 961 38.99 -18.33 6.64
N LYS A 962 39.11 -17.55 7.73
CA LYS A 962 40.06 -17.81 8.82
C LYS A 962 39.75 -19.13 9.53
N GLU A 963 38.48 -19.35 9.88
CA GLU A 963 38.00 -20.60 10.51
C GLU A 963 38.26 -21.82 9.62
N ALA A 964 38.02 -21.70 8.31
CA ALA A 964 38.27 -22.75 7.32
C ALA A 964 39.75 -22.89 6.91
N LYS A 965 40.67 -22.16 7.54
CA LYS A 965 42.13 -22.15 7.27
C LYS A 965 42.47 -21.79 5.80
N GLN A 966 41.64 -20.98 5.15
CA GLN A 966 41.87 -20.46 3.80
C GLN A 966 42.66 -19.14 3.86
N THR A 967 43.90 -19.19 4.36
CA THR A 967 44.71 -18.00 4.72
C THR A 967 44.87 -16.99 3.57
N ALA A 968 45.07 -17.46 2.34
CA ALA A 968 45.22 -16.58 1.17
C ALA A 968 43.93 -15.78 0.88
N ALA A 969 42.77 -16.44 0.95
CA ALA A 969 41.48 -15.80 0.76
C ALA A 969 41.15 -14.85 1.92
N ALA A 970 41.40 -15.27 3.17
CA ALA A 970 41.21 -14.44 4.35
C ALA A 970 42.01 -13.13 4.26
N ASN A 971 43.30 -13.20 3.91
CA ASN A 971 44.14 -12.01 3.76
C ASN A 971 43.67 -11.09 2.63
N LYS A 972 43.18 -11.66 1.52
CA LYS A 972 42.62 -10.89 0.40
C LYS A 972 41.40 -10.09 0.83
N TYR A 973 40.42 -10.72 1.45
CA TYR A 973 39.17 -10.06 1.85
C TYR A 973 39.35 -9.12 3.05
N GLU A 974 40.27 -9.44 3.97
CA GLU A 974 40.65 -8.52 5.06
C GLU A 974 41.22 -7.22 4.50
N ALA A 975 42.06 -7.27 3.45
CA ALA A 975 42.58 -6.07 2.82
C ALA A 975 41.46 -5.18 2.23
N ILE A 976 40.40 -5.78 1.68
CA ILE A 976 39.21 -5.06 1.18
C ILE A 976 38.42 -4.46 2.35
N PHE A 977 38.22 -5.20 3.44
CA PHE A 977 37.57 -4.68 4.65
C PHE A 977 38.31 -3.48 5.23
N GLN A 978 39.64 -3.61 5.41
CA GLN A 978 40.49 -2.55 5.95
C GLN A 978 40.57 -1.31 5.03
N LYS A 979 40.44 -1.49 3.70
CA LYS A 979 40.28 -0.39 2.75
C LYS A 979 39.06 0.48 3.06
N HIS A 980 38.01 -0.10 3.67
CA HIS A 980 36.71 0.57 3.85
C HIS A 980 36.35 1.00 5.26
N ILE A 981 36.76 0.23 6.28
CA ILE A 981 36.28 0.42 7.65
C ILE A 981 36.47 1.84 8.19
N ASN A 982 37.61 2.48 7.95
CA ASN A 982 37.89 3.82 8.49
C ASN A 982 37.01 4.94 7.92
N ALA A 983 36.28 4.70 6.83
CA ALA A 983 35.43 5.71 6.21
C ALA A 983 33.96 5.65 6.68
N PHE A 984 33.55 4.52 7.27
CA PHE A 984 32.14 4.24 7.59
C PHE A 984 31.93 3.62 8.97
N GLY A 985 32.98 3.07 9.60
CA GLY A 985 32.94 2.41 10.91
C GLY A 985 33.43 3.25 12.08
#